data_AF-A0A9C8WIP8-F1
#
_entry.id   AF-A0A9C8WIP8-F1
#
_cell.length_a   1.000
_cell.length_b   1.000
_cell.length_c   1.000
_cell.angle_alpha   90.00
_cell.angle_beta   90.00
_cell.angle_gamma   90.00
#
_symmetry.space_group_name_H-M   'P 1'
#
loop_
_entity.id
_entity.type
_entity.pdbx_description
1 polymer ?
#
loop_
_entity_poly.entity_id
_entity_poly.type
_entity_poly.pdbx_seq_one_letter_code
_entity_poly.pdbx_strand_id
1 'polypeptide(L)'
;MVSFKTPPPEAGTLYHLRVRLSGPGEEFERQWESFWMAGDAGEVVFAGSQPDSLIGGKFLQFAVGNLPMQWTLLAGIDPAQEARLVNLPATLTNGDYLPLEPELKKTVAVQGGQNALVPEIPLIISRSAFLGQARLSVQMETVPADAQSLQDGDISGARERLQRGPVTVVLTQTLPLEGNLSPLSGSAILFSPGREPQVGEEGMFSAAEYARAFAVRPLGTWGETVEPSLRAARETPFSETFLSNLVSVPARATVFRPLEPRRLPPFAFRVRGRYDFAALAAPQDPLAYVPLGIYEPPLGILRYDEAGNPLPGERYYPDLNPGGFLPRPPLALTTLEAVHYLSGREDFIDAIRVRLAGIEAYTPENVSKVEAAAAEIAERTGLHVDIVAGSSPQNVLVKVPGVGYVEEPWTTLGAAVQVTGGMTSANILLLGGLLLASTLFVAETSQVALLGRYREIGTLRAVGWSAEETLGYLLAEALAMGLLAGLLGVLASLALNLAAGLHITPNILWGVFLLGTGAYLAGALPPAWRVTLRWPVALLQYGEMQVSAPPPRPARSLGMAFLAWRQVWMRRARFLLTAFIVAAGTALSVFILGVLWGLHGRLAVTLLGTFVSMHVRSYHLLMALLVLSMSFLAVLGNLLLSVTERAAEFALLHAVGWKPAQLSRLVRFEALWSVMAGALPGALGGLLALRAVLPGLNLLWALFFPAALLLSGGMAALTSWYPVRRLTRLLPARVLSAEGRRLDETGEAPAARRFALVLLATGGALLVTMLLGGRGDVVRHAAKLDLTPAPTLPAPQRDVALDEAVQHITALSDLGPRSSLQPEAQAAAADYIARVLQAQGWQVERRAVPIPVLDLFAEGGGRTLQLPTDEVYIGAMAVHFSQLRPGEGLRAPLLRLSADAPPPAAGDIRGKIILLVDDTGEARPGALLHAFVQQSDVSEAAAILEVLPVDLEVRPSALLDDLQPREGALHTSQNL
;
A
#
# COMPACT_ATOMS: atom_id res chain seq x y z
N MET A 1 42.01 7.18 19.64
CA MET A 1 43.35 6.70 20.04
C MET A 1 43.23 5.44 20.88
N VAL A 2 44.25 4.58 20.94
CA VAL A 2 44.28 3.42 21.83
C VAL A 2 45.52 3.49 22.72
N SER A 3 45.34 3.32 24.02
CA SER A 3 46.40 3.41 25.02
C SER A 3 46.55 2.08 25.73
N PHE A 4 47.76 1.52 25.73
CA PHE A 4 48.11 0.30 26.44
C PHE A 4 48.84 0.63 27.72
N LYS A 5 48.34 0.12 28.85
CA LYS A 5 49.14 0.01 30.05
C LYS A 5 50.07 -1.19 29.90
N THR A 6 51.37 -0.94 29.76
CA THR A 6 52.33 -2.03 29.61
C THR A 6 52.68 -2.63 30.98
N PRO A 7 52.79 -3.96 31.11
CA PRO A 7 53.62 -4.55 32.16
C PRO A 7 55.09 -4.15 31.93
N PRO A 8 55.94 -4.12 32.97
CA PRO A 8 57.36 -3.82 32.81
C PRO A 8 57.96 -4.82 31.79
N PRO A 9 58.46 -4.36 30.63
CA PRO A 9 58.91 -5.23 29.56
C PRO A 9 60.21 -5.95 29.93
N GLU A 10 60.34 -7.22 29.54
CA GLU A 10 61.54 -8.03 29.79
C GLU A 10 62.64 -7.74 28.75
N ALA A 11 63.88 -7.57 29.21
CA ALA A 11 65.02 -7.30 28.34
C ALA A 11 65.25 -8.47 27.35
N GLY A 12 65.46 -8.15 26.07
CA GLY A 12 65.68 -9.15 25.00
C GLY A 12 64.41 -9.76 24.39
N THR A 13 63.22 -9.34 24.83
CA THR A 13 61.94 -9.80 24.25
C THR A 13 61.40 -8.80 23.25
N LEU A 14 60.99 -9.27 22.07
CA LEU A 14 60.32 -8.47 21.05
C LEU A 14 58.80 -8.58 21.27
N TYR A 15 58.14 -7.44 21.44
CA TYR A 15 56.69 -7.35 21.55
C TYR A 15 56.10 -6.89 20.21
N HIS A 16 55.04 -7.56 19.77
CA HIS A 16 54.29 -7.22 18.56
C HIS A 16 52.83 -6.98 18.93
N LEU A 17 52.29 -5.83 18.50
CA LEU A 17 50.91 -5.47 18.78
C LEU A 17 50.04 -5.61 17.53
N ARG A 18 49.02 -6.45 17.61
CA ARG A 18 48.09 -6.75 16.51
C ARG A 18 46.71 -6.19 16.86
N VAL A 19 46.25 -5.22 16.09
CA VAL A 19 44.91 -4.64 16.24
C VAL A 19 44.03 -5.16 15.12
N ARG A 20 42.92 -5.80 15.49
CA ARG A 20 41.95 -6.33 14.53
C ARG A 20 40.60 -5.65 14.77
N LEU A 21 40.02 -5.12 13.70
CA LEU A 21 38.66 -4.62 13.67
C LEU A 21 37.83 -5.71 12.98
N SER A 22 36.78 -6.21 13.63
CA SER A 22 35.93 -7.26 13.07
C SER A 22 34.50 -6.75 12.99
N GLY A 23 33.85 -6.92 11.84
CA GLY A 23 32.47 -6.48 11.60
C GLY A 23 31.65 -7.53 10.86
N PRO A 24 30.35 -7.27 10.60
CA PRO A 24 29.52 -8.17 9.79
C PRO A 24 30.10 -8.29 8.37
N GLY A 25 30.46 -9.51 7.96
CA GLY A 25 30.91 -9.82 6.60
C GLY A 25 32.39 -9.54 6.28
N GLU A 26 33.12 -8.80 7.13
CA GLU A 26 34.53 -8.45 6.88
C GLU A 26 35.38 -8.47 8.17
N GLU A 27 36.55 -9.11 8.08
CA GLU A 27 37.55 -9.16 9.15
C GLU A 27 38.75 -8.31 8.71
N PHE A 28 38.98 -7.19 9.40
CA PHE A 28 40.05 -6.25 9.09
C PHE A 28 41.20 -6.50 10.06
N GLU A 29 42.24 -7.15 9.58
CA GLU A 29 43.47 -7.34 10.34
C GLU A 29 44.49 -6.29 9.87
N ARG A 30 44.76 -5.29 10.72
CA ARG A 30 45.87 -4.36 10.48
C ARG A 30 46.95 -4.65 11.51
N GLN A 31 48.08 -5.17 11.03
CA GLN A 31 49.24 -5.41 11.89
C GLN A 31 49.93 -4.08 12.19
N TRP A 32 50.10 -3.75 13.47
CA TRP A 32 50.78 -2.54 13.92
C TRP A 32 52.10 -2.89 14.63
N GLU A 33 52.90 -1.85 14.82
CA GLU A 33 54.28 -1.76 15.31
C GLU A 33 54.80 -2.90 16.21
N SER A 34 56.08 -3.26 15.98
CA SER A 34 56.87 -4.08 16.91
C SER A 34 57.79 -3.18 17.72
N PHE A 35 58.07 -3.52 18.97
CA PHE A 35 59.02 -2.77 19.80
C PHE A 35 59.83 -3.72 20.68
N TRP A 36 61.05 -3.31 21.02
CA TRP A 36 61.92 -4.04 21.93
C TRP A 36 62.60 -3.08 22.92
N MET A 37 63.16 -3.63 24.00
CA MET A 37 63.91 -2.86 25.00
C MET A 37 65.41 -3.03 24.78
N ALA A 38 66.14 -1.92 24.69
CA ALA A 38 67.60 -1.92 24.64
C ALA A 38 68.18 -1.85 26.06
N GLY A 39 68.68 -3.00 26.55
CA GLY A 39 69.45 -3.10 27.80
C GLY A 39 68.67 -2.88 29.11
N ASP A 40 69.40 -2.84 30.22
CA ASP A 40 68.87 -2.69 31.59
C ASP A 40 68.36 -1.26 31.91
N ALA A 41 68.62 -0.29 31.03
CA ALA A 41 68.35 1.14 31.25
C ALA A 41 66.91 1.58 30.88
N GLY A 42 66.05 0.66 30.43
CA GLY A 42 64.64 0.98 30.13
C GLY A 42 64.44 1.80 28.85
N GLU A 43 65.41 1.82 27.94
CA GLU A 43 65.31 2.53 26.66
C GLU A 43 64.51 1.67 25.66
N VAL A 44 63.32 2.16 25.26
CA VAL A 44 62.41 1.46 24.34
C VAL A 44 62.81 1.82 22.91
N VAL A 45 63.16 0.83 22.10
CA VAL A 45 63.48 1.02 20.67
C VAL A 45 62.34 0.46 19.81
N PHE A 46 61.77 1.32 18.97
CA PHE A 46 60.63 1.00 18.13
C PHE A 46 61.06 0.50 16.74
N ALA A 47 60.44 -0.58 16.28
CA ALA A 47 60.51 -1.05 14.91
C ALA A 47 59.34 -0.47 14.09
N GLY A 48 59.49 0.75 13.57
CA GLY A 48 58.47 1.37 12.68
C GLY A 48 58.25 2.86 12.93
N SER A 49 57.04 3.34 12.61
CA SER A 49 56.57 4.67 13.05
C SER A 49 56.71 4.78 14.56
N GLN A 50 57.21 5.91 15.05
CA GLN A 50 57.24 6.15 16.50
C GLN A 50 55.79 6.28 16.99
N PRO A 51 55.41 5.68 18.14
CA PRO A 51 54.15 6.02 18.77
C PRO A 51 54.11 7.52 19.06
N ASP A 52 52.93 8.13 18.98
CA ASP A 52 52.77 9.59 19.15
C ASP A 52 53.32 10.09 20.50
N SER A 53 53.40 9.23 21.53
CA SER A 53 54.24 9.44 22.71
C SER A 53 54.29 8.22 23.65
N LEU A 54 55.40 8.06 24.39
CA LEU A 54 55.50 7.17 25.55
C LEU A 54 55.25 8.00 26.83
N ILE A 55 54.00 8.05 27.29
CA ILE A 55 53.62 8.94 28.40
C ILE A 55 54.05 8.31 29.73
N GLY A 56 55.05 8.93 30.37
CA GLY A 56 55.46 8.62 31.75
C GLY A 56 56.03 7.22 31.99
N GLY A 57 56.57 6.55 30.96
CA GLY A 57 57.22 5.24 31.09
C GLY A 57 56.27 4.05 31.35
N LYS A 58 54.95 4.26 31.26
CA LYS A 58 53.93 3.27 31.69
C LYS A 58 52.81 3.05 30.68
N PHE A 59 52.64 3.97 29.74
CA PHE A 59 51.57 3.91 28.74
C PHE A 59 52.14 4.05 27.34
N LEU A 60 51.82 3.10 26.48
CA LEU A 60 52.04 3.17 25.05
C LEU A 60 50.77 3.70 24.40
N GLN A 61 50.87 4.80 23.65
CA GLN A 61 49.74 5.38 22.97
C GLN A 61 49.90 5.22 21.46
N PHE A 62 48.88 4.67 20.83
CA PHE A 62 48.83 4.42 19.40
C PHE A 62 47.59 5.06 18.81
N ALA A 63 47.76 5.77 17.71
CA ALA A 63 46.64 6.19 16.90
C ALA A 63 46.15 5.01 16.05
N VAL A 64 45.12 4.30 16.52
CA VAL A 64 44.40 3.27 15.71
C VAL A 64 43.57 3.92 14.57
N GLY A 65 43.61 5.25 14.48
CA GLY A 65 42.74 6.09 13.66
C GLY A 65 41.51 6.54 14.46
N ASN A 66 40.99 7.72 14.14
CA ASN A 66 39.60 8.02 14.46
C ASN A 66 38.72 7.17 13.53
N LEU A 67 37.43 6.93 13.88
CA LEU A 67 36.47 6.54 12.84
C LEU A 67 36.68 7.55 11.72
N PRO A 68 37.15 7.13 10.54
CA PRO A 68 37.48 8.08 9.51
C PRO A 68 36.25 8.94 9.23
N MET A 69 36.41 10.25 9.15
CA MET A 69 35.27 11.14 8.90
C MET A 69 34.51 10.75 7.62
N GLN A 70 35.18 10.10 6.67
CA GLN A 70 34.53 9.49 5.50
C GLN A 70 33.49 8.41 5.81
N TRP A 71 33.38 7.95 7.06
CA TRP A 71 32.39 6.98 7.54
C TRP A 71 31.21 7.65 8.26
N THR A 72 31.27 8.96 8.47
CA THR A 72 30.20 9.73 9.09
C THR A 72 29.51 10.55 8.02
N LEU A 73 28.27 10.18 7.70
CA LEU A 73 27.41 11.02 6.88
C LEU A 73 27.02 12.27 7.70
N LEU A 74 27.32 13.44 7.16
CA LEU A 74 26.93 14.73 7.70
C LEU A 74 25.77 15.27 6.86
N ALA A 75 24.64 15.62 7.50
CA ALA A 75 23.49 16.20 6.82
C ALA A 75 23.22 17.63 7.33
N GLY A 76 22.90 18.53 6.40
CA GLY A 76 22.47 19.89 6.70
C GLY A 76 20.96 19.93 6.87
N ILE A 77 20.50 20.62 7.90
CA ILE A 77 19.09 20.80 8.20
C ILE A 77 18.77 22.27 8.43
N ASP A 78 17.53 22.66 8.20
CA ASP A 78 17.00 23.93 8.72
C ASP A 78 16.57 23.70 10.18
N PRO A 79 17.31 24.22 11.18
CA PRO A 79 17.03 23.91 12.57
C PRO A 79 15.66 24.43 13.04
N ALA A 80 15.19 25.55 12.50
CA ALA A 80 13.90 26.12 12.88
C ALA A 80 12.75 25.28 12.34
N GLN A 81 12.88 24.77 11.12
CA GLN A 81 11.84 23.94 10.49
C GLN A 81 11.83 22.52 11.04
N GLU A 82 12.99 21.89 11.28
CA GLU A 82 13.05 20.56 11.90
C GLU A 82 12.51 20.55 13.33
N ALA A 83 12.75 21.63 14.10
CA ALA A 83 12.15 21.80 15.41
C ALA A 83 10.60 21.84 15.36
N ARG A 84 10.01 22.40 14.30
CA ARG A 84 8.55 22.45 14.12
C ARG A 84 7.98 21.14 13.55
N LEU A 85 8.71 20.50 12.64
CA LEU A 85 8.21 19.36 11.88
C LEU A 85 8.31 18.04 12.66
N VAL A 86 9.47 17.77 13.28
CA VAL A 86 9.76 16.49 13.96
C VAL A 86 10.11 16.66 15.45
N ASN A 87 10.08 17.89 15.97
CA ASN A 87 10.41 18.21 17.37
C ASN A 87 11.83 17.71 17.78
N LEU A 88 12.79 17.85 16.86
CA LEU A 88 14.18 17.43 17.05
C LEU A 88 14.85 17.93 18.36
N PRO A 89 14.58 19.16 18.86
CA PRO A 89 15.15 19.60 20.13
C PRO A 89 14.76 18.74 21.34
N ALA A 90 13.57 18.13 21.34
CA ALA A 90 13.09 17.30 22.43
C ALA A 90 13.80 15.93 22.51
N THR A 91 14.55 15.55 21.46
CA THR A 91 15.26 14.27 21.39
C THR A 91 16.73 14.39 21.82
N LEU A 92 17.17 15.59 22.19
CA LEU A 92 18.49 15.84 22.75
C LEU A 92 18.60 15.19 24.14
N THR A 93 19.62 14.36 24.30
CA THR A 93 19.96 13.69 25.56
C THR A 93 20.90 14.54 26.43
N ASN A 94 21.75 15.35 25.80
CA ASN A 94 22.68 16.26 26.45
C ASN A 94 23.10 17.38 25.48
N GLY A 95 23.50 18.54 26.03
CA GLY A 95 23.98 19.70 25.31
C GLY A 95 22.88 20.59 24.72
N ASP A 96 23.29 21.55 23.90
CA ASP A 96 22.42 22.56 23.28
C ASP A 96 22.03 22.15 21.85
N TYR A 97 20.88 22.66 21.39
CA TYR A 97 20.44 22.52 19.99
C TYR A 97 21.29 23.39 19.03
N LEU A 98 21.13 23.15 17.72
CA LEU A 98 21.79 23.95 16.68
C LEU A 98 21.33 25.42 16.75
N PRO A 99 22.22 26.38 16.41
CA PRO A 99 21.85 27.79 16.37
C PRO A 99 20.76 28.05 15.32
N LEU A 100 19.84 28.94 15.64
CA LEU A 100 18.77 29.40 14.74
C LEU A 100 19.21 30.56 13.85
N GLU A 101 20.36 31.17 14.16
CA GLU A 101 20.94 32.26 13.36
C GLU A 101 21.69 31.68 12.16
N PRO A 102 21.52 32.25 10.96
CA PRO A 102 22.13 31.72 9.73
C PRO A 102 23.64 31.96 9.63
N GLU A 103 24.21 32.90 10.41
CA GLU A 103 25.63 33.22 10.30
C GLU A 103 26.53 32.24 11.08
N LEU A 104 27.48 31.64 10.36
CA LEU A 104 28.54 30.81 10.96
C LEU A 104 29.50 31.69 11.77
N LYS A 105 29.64 31.39 13.06
CA LYS A 105 30.65 32.02 13.92
C LYS A 105 32.04 31.65 13.42
N LYS A 106 33.02 32.55 13.56
CA LYS A 106 34.42 32.26 13.23
C LYS A 106 35.21 31.98 14.50
N THR A 107 36.09 31.00 14.44
CA THR A 107 37.00 30.63 15.53
C THR A 107 38.43 30.54 15.03
N VAL A 108 39.40 30.56 15.94
CA VAL A 108 40.82 30.43 15.59
C VAL A 108 41.18 28.95 15.56
N ALA A 109 41.56 28.44 14.39
CA ALA A 109 42.14 27.11 14.25
C ALA A 109 43.63 27.21 13.93
N VAL A 110 44.43 26.30 14.50
CA VAL A 110 45.86 26.19 14.23
C VAL A 110 46.04 25.34 12.97
N GLN A 111 46.54 25.94 11.89
CA GLN A 111 46.82 25.26 10.64
C GLN A 111 48.31 25.41 10.32
N GLY A 112 49.06 24.30 10.34
CA GLY A 112 50.50 24.30 10.00
C GLY A 112 51.36 25.21 10.90
N GLY A 113 50.96 25.42 12.17
CA GLY A 113 51.66 26.30 13.11
C GLY A 113 51.28 27.79 13.03
N GLN A 114 50.31 28.18 12.18
CA GLN A 114 49.76 29.53 12.12
C GLN A 114 48.28 29.56 12.55
N ASN A 115 47.88 30.64 13.22
CA ASN A 115 46.48 30.87 13.62
C ASN A 115 45.68 31.43 12.44
N ALA A 116 44.69 30.67 11.96
CA ALA A 116 43.75 31.11 10.92
C ALA A 116 42.33 31.21 11.49
N LEU A 117 41.62 32.28 11.14
CA LEU A 117 40.18 32.43 11.41
C LEU A 117 39.40 31.54 10.44
N VAL A 118 38.78 30.48 10.96
CA VAL A 118 37.98 29.52 10.19
C VAL A 118 36.53 29.52 10.70
N PRO A 119 35.53 29.20 9.86
CA PRO A 119 34.16 29.03 10.33
C PRO A 119 34.04 27.86 11.32
N GLU A 120 33.29 28.11 12.39
CA GLU A 120 32.87 27.13 13.39
C GLU A 120 31.58 26.47 12.88
N ILE A 121 31.66 25.17 12.58
CA ILE A 121 30.53 24.36 12.13
C ILE A 121 29.86 23.74 13.36
N PRO A 122 28.63 24.18 13.71
CA PRO A 122 27.90 23.61 14.83
C PRO A 122 27.34 22.24 14.44
N LEU A 123 27.54 21.25 15.30
CA LEU A 123 27.06 19.89 15.10
C LEU A 123 26.20 19.44 16.27
N ILE A 124 25.14 18.70 15.98
CA ILE A 124 24.56 17.74 16.93
C ILE A 124 24.86 16.33 16.42
N ILE A 125 25.31 15.45 17.32
CA ILE A 125 25.75 14.10 16.95
C ILE A 125 24.78 13.05 17.46
N SER A 126 24.67 11.97 16.70
CA SER A 126 23.90 10.79 17.10
C SER A 126 24.53 10.13 18.32
N ARG A 127 23.69 9.65 19.24
CA ARG A 127 24.12 8.77 20.32
C ARG A 127 24.59 7.40 19.82
N SER A 128 23.99 6.90 18.74
CA SER A 128 24.26 5.57 18.16
C SER A 128 25.13 5.69 16.92
N ALA A 129 26.11 4.80 16.78
CA ALA A 129 27.02 4.77 15.63
C ALA A 129 26.57 3.77 14.55
N PHE A 130 25.58 2.91 14.85
CA PHE A 130 25.04 1.87 13.97
C PHE A 130 26.13 0.92 13.43
N LEU A 131 27.09 0.58 14.28
CA LEU A 131 28.19 -0.34 14.00
C LEU A 131 27.83 -1.82 14.27
N GLY A 132 26.59 -2.09 14.69
CA GLY A 132 26.05 -3.44 14.86
C GLY A 132 26.90 -4.31 15.78
N GLN A 133 27.45 -5.40 15.25
CA GLN A 133 28.30 -6.34 15.99
C GLN A 133 29.81 -6.03 15.87
N ALA A 134 30.20 -4.85 15.40
CA ALA A 134 31.61 -4.55 15.21
C ALA A 134 32.38 -4.54 16.54
N ARG A 135 33.53 -5.23 16.55
CA ARG A 135 34.41 -5.36 17.72
C ARG A 135 35.83 -4.97 17.35
N LEU A 136 36.45 -4.18 18.21
CA LEU A 136 37.88 -3.93 18.22
C LEU A 136 38.55 -4.98 19.10
N SER A 137 39.34 -5.88 18.52
CA SER A 137 40.23 -6.78 19.25
C SER A 137 41.66 -6.25 19.18
N VAL A 138 42.36 -6.30 20.30
CA VAL A 138 43.79 -6.04 20.33
C VAL A 138 44.49 -7.21 20.98
N GLN A 139 45.51 -7.71 20.30
CA GLN A 139 46.34 -8.82 20.69
C GLN A 139 47.78 -8.35 20.85
N MET A 140 48.39 -8.69 21.98
CA MET A 140 49.81 -8.48 22.22
C MET A 140 50.52 -9.83 22.16
N GLU A 141 51.52 -9.91 21.31
CA GLU A 141 52.26 -11.12 20.97
C GLU A 141 53.73 -10.94 21.33
N THR A 142 54.39 -12.00 21.78
CA THR A 142 55.83 -12.02 22.05
C THR A 142 56.54 -13.01 21.15
N VAL A 143 57.75 -12.64 20.74
CA VAL A 143 58.67 -13.52 20.01
C VAL A 143 60.03 -13.53 20.72
N PRO A 144 60.59 -14.70 21.05
CA PRO A 144 61.96 -14.80 21.55
C PRO A 144 62.93 -14.36 20.44
N ALA A 145 63.77 -13.36 20.70
CA ALA A 145 64.74 -12.86 19.72
C ALA A 145 66.17 -13.03 20.24
N ASP A 146 67.11 -13.43 19.36
CA ASP A 146 68.54 -13.42 19.68
C ASP A 146 69.04 -11.97 19.80
N ALA A 147 69.46 -11.60 21.01
CA ALA A 147 69.84 -10.25 21.41
C ALA A 147 70.94 -9.61 20.56
N GLN A 148 71.78 -10.42 19.90
CA GLN A 148 72.86 -9.91 19.02
C GLN A 148 72.35 -9.33 17.70
N SER A 149 71.21 -9.81 17.16
CA SER A 149 70.70 -9.31 15.87
C SER A 149 69.88 -8.02 15.95
N LEU A 150 69.46 -7.63 17.17
CA LEU A 150 68.70 -6.41 17.43
C LEU A 150 69.61 -5.19 17.76
N GLN A 151 70.90 -5.43 18.07
CA GLN A 151 71.88 -4.37 18.34
C GLN A 151 72.34 -3.64 17.07
N ASP A 152 72.29 -4.29 15.90
CA ASP A 152 72.78 -3.74 14.62
C ASP A 152 71.76 -2.87 13.88
N GLY A 153 70.55 -2.69 14.41
CA GLY A 153 69.53 -1.80 13.83
C GLY A 153 68.87 -2.30 12.52
N ASP A 154 69.12 -3.55 12.10
CA ASP A 154 68.45 -4.14 10.92
C ASP A 154 67.07 -4.73 11.28
N ILE A 155 66.07 -3.85 11.21
CA ILE A 155 64.67 -4.11 11.58
C ILE A 155 63.92 -4.90 10.48
N SER A 156 64.42 -4.86 9.24
CA SER A 156 63.77 -5.48 8.08
C SER A 156 63.76 -7.01 8.19
N GLY A 157 64.88 -7.59 8.64
CA GLY A 157 65.01 -9.03 8.88
C GLY A 157 64.24 -9.52 10.11
N ALA A 158 63.86 -8.65 11.05
CA ALA A 158 63.07 -9.02 12.22
C ALA A 158 61.59 -9.23 11.85
N ARG A 159 61.04 -8.39 10.97
CA ARG A 159 59.65 -8.49 10.47
C ARG A 159 59.39 -9.78 9.68
N GLU A 160 60.38 -10.24 8.91
CA GLU A 160 60.30 -11.49 8.14
C GLU A 160 60.46 -12.75 9.00
N ARG A 161 61.23 -12.66 10.10
CA ARG A 161 61.37 -13.72 11.11
C ARG A 161 60.14 -13.83 12.03
N LEU A 162 59.50 -12.71 12.35
CA LEU A 162 58.21 -12.62 13.06
C LEU A 162 57.09 -13.42 12.37
N GLN A 163 57.07 -13.45 11.03
CA GLN A 163 56.08 -14.21 10.26
C GLN A 163 56.37 -15.73 10.21
N ARG A 164 57.56 -16.20 10.63
CA ARG A 164 58.01 -17.59 10.51
C ARG A 164 58.26 -18.30 11.86
N GLY A 165 58.35 -17.58 12.98
CA GLY A 165 58.63 -18.14 14.31
C GLY A 165 57.38 -18.50 15.13
N PRO A 166 57.50 -19.30 16.21
CA PRO A 166 56.39 -19.59 17.12
C PRO A 166 56.04 -18.34 17.95
N VAL A 167 54.86 -17.78 17.69
CA VAL A 167 54.34 -16.60 18.38
C VAL A 167 53.58 -17.01 19.64
N THR A 168 53.82 -16.32 20.76
CA THR A 168 53.06 -16.49 22.00
C THR A 168 52.16 -15.29 22.24
N VAL A 169 50.84 -15.52 22.34
CA VAL A 169 49.88 -14.45 22.65
C VAL A 169 49.90 -14.19 24.15
N VAL A 170 50.30 -12.98 24.54
CA VAL A 170 50.39 -12.55 25.95
C VAL A 170 49.06 -12.02 26.45
N LEU A 171 48.31 -11.31 25.60
CA LEU A 171 47.04 -10.70 25.98
C LEU A 171 46.14 -10.55 24.76
N THR A 172 44.85 -10.86 24.92
CA THR A 172 43.79 -10.47 23.98
C THR A 172 42.72 -9.70 24.73
N GLN A 173 42.34 -8.53 24.22
CA GLN A 173 41.19 -7.78 24.73
C GLN A 173 40.28 -7.36 23.57
N THR A 174 38.98 -7.40 23.81
CA THR A 174 37.94 -7.06 22.84
C THR A 174 36.99 -6.01 23.40
N LEU A 175 36.67 -5.00 22.58
CA LEU A 175 35.69 -3.96 22.91
C LEU A 175 34.61 -3.93 21.81
N PRO A 176 33.31 -4.11 22.15
CA PRO A 176 32.23 -3.81 21.22
C PRO A 176 32.18 -2.30 20.96
N LEU A 177 32.13 -1.90 19.69
CA LEU A 177 32.20 -0.49 19.31
C LEU A 177 30.87 0.22 19.50
N GLU A 178 29.76 -0.48 19.26
CA GLU A 178 28.42 0.07 19.43
C GLU A 178 28.21 0.50 20.90
N GLY A 179 27.75 1.73 21.11
CA GLY A 179 27.50 2.32 22.43
C GLY A 179 28.75 2.79 23.20
N ASN A 180 29.94 2.32 22.85
CA ASN A 180 31.21 2.73 23.50
C ASN A 180 31.96 3.80 22.70
N LEU A 181 31.78 3.87 21.39
CA LEU A 181 32.47 4.83 20.54
C LEU A 181 31.46 5.79 19.91
N SER A 182 31.60 7.09 20.22
CA SER A 182 30.73 8.13 19.67
C SER A 182 31.20 8.53 18.26
N PRO A 183 30.28 8.76 17.30
CA PRO A 183 30.62 9.28 15.98
C PRO A 183 31.38 10.60 16.08
N LEU A 184 32.36 10.82 15.20
CA LEU A 184 33.19 12.03 15.20
C LEU A 184 33.85 12.35 16.56
N SER A 185 34.09 11.36 17.43
CA SER A 185 34.78 11.54 18.72
C SER A 185 36.20 10.97 18.71
N GLY A 186 37.15 11.74 19.23
CA GLY A 186 38.58 11.46 19.21
C GLY A 186 38.98 10.76 20.50
N SER A 187 38.16 9.82 20.94
CA SER A 187 38.25 9.25 22.28
C SER A 187 39.47 8.32 22.38
N ALA A 188 40.21 8.41 23.49
CA ALA A 188 41.26 7.46 23.80
C ALA A 188 40.65 6.21 24.45
N ILE A 189 40.93 5.03 23.92
CA ILE A 189 40.50 3.75 24.49
C ILE A 189 41.68 3.18 25.27
N LEU A 190 41.54 3.09 26.58
CA LEU A 190 42.56 2.56 27.47
C LEU A 190 42.37 1.05 27.68
N PHE A 191 43.33 0.25 27.21
CA PHE A 191 43.43 -1.18 27.49
C PHE A 191 44.42 -1.40 28.64
N SER A 192 43.96 -2.08 29.68
CA SER A 192 44.76 -2.44 30.85
C SER A 192 44.72 -3.94 31.08
N PRO A 193 45.86 -4.62 31.28
CA PRO A 193 45.88 -6.06 31.53
C PRO A 193 44.93 -6.46 32.67
N GLY A 194 44.07 -7.45 32.42
CA GLY A 194 43.11 -7.97 33.41
C GLY A 194 41.96 -7.03 33.80
N ARG A 195 41.76 -5.89 33.11
CA ARG A 195 40.63 -4.98 33.31
C ARG A 195 39.84 -4.78 32.02
N GLU A 196 38.57 -4.41 32.16
CA GLU A 196 37.74 -4.02 31.01
C GLU A 196 38.29 -2.73 30.37
N PRO A 197 38.24 -2.59 29.03
CA PRO A 197 38.69 -1.39 28.34
C PRO A 197 37.86 -0.16 28.75
N GLN A 198 38.51 0.99 28.91
CA GLN A 198 37.87 2.25 29.29
C GLN A 198 37.95 3.28 28.17
N VAL A 199 36.93 4.12 28.02
CA VAL A 199 36.91 5.21 27.02
C VAL A 199 37.13 6.54 27.74
N GLY A 200 38.12 7.32 27.30
CA GLY A 200 38.49 8.62 27.87
C GLY A 200 37.61 9.79 27.41
N GLU A 201 37.83 10.97 28.00
CA GLU A 201 37.08 12.20 27.71
C GLU A 201 37.34 12.77 26.30
N GLU A 202 36.34 13.46 25.74
CA GLU A 202 36.34 14.02 24.38
C GLU A 202 37.29 15.22 24.23
N GLY A 203 38.09 15.22 23.16
CA GLY A 203 38.92 16.36 22.74
C GLY A 203 38.27 17.18 21.62
N MET A 204 38.64 18.46 21.52
CA MET A 204 38.29 19.36 20.41
C MET A 204 39.13 19.04 19.17
N PHE A 205 38.52 19.05 17.98
CA PHE A 205 39.18 18.67 16.74
C PHE A 205 39.67 19.85 15.91
N SER A 206 40.84 19.68 15.28
CA SER A 206 41.47 20.66 14.39
C SER A 206 41.23 20.32 12.91
N ALA A 207 41.00 21.37 12.11
CA ALA A 207 40.72 21.34 10.66
C ALA A 207 41.74 20.59 9.79
N ALA A 208 42.99 20.49 10.27
CA ALA A 208 44.11 20.03 9.46
C ALA A 208 44.07 18.52 9.15
N GLU A 209 43.39 17.73 9.97
CA GLU A 209 43.35 16.26 9.85
C GLU A 209 42.27 15.74 8.89
N TYR A 210 41.24 16.54 8.56
CA TYR A 210 40.01 16.03 7.91
C TYR A 210 39.51 16.82 6.70
N ALA A 211 40.42 17.23 5.82
CA ALA A 211 40.08 18.07 4.68
C ALA A 211 39.37 17.34 3.51
N ARG A 212 38.81 16.13 3.68
CA ARG A 212 38.34 15.30 2.54
C ARG A 212 37.07 14.48 2.83
N ALA A 213 36.11 14.48 1.91
CA ALA A 213 34.81 13.78 1.99
C ALA A 213 34.48 13.04 0.66
N PHE A 214 33.42 12.23 0.62
CA PHE A 214 32.96 11.55 -0.61
C PHE A 214 31.55 12.02 -1.05
N ALA A 215 31.29 12.21 -2.35
CA ALA A 215 29.99 12.50 -2.99
C ALA A 215 29.55 11.35 -3.94
N VAL A 216 28.32 11.26 -4.46
CA VAL A 216 27.75 9.95 -4.95
C VAL A 216 27.35 9.93 -6.46
N ARG A 217 28.03 9.20 -7.41
CA ARG A 217 27.55 8.66 -8.77
C ARG A 217 28.29 7.40 -9.46
N PRO A 218 27.63 6.37 -10.11
CA PRO A 218 27.37 4.89 -9.83
C PRO A 218 28.44 3.74 -10.03
N LEU A 219 28.10 2.48 -9.60
CA LEU A 219 28.44 1.08 -10.07
C LEU A 219 29.90 0.51 -10.14
N GLY A 220 30.28 -0.43 -9.24
CA GLY A 220 31.44 -1.36 -9.38
C GLY A 220 31.99 -1.94 -8.05
N THR A 221 33.25 -2.41 -8.01
CA THR A 221 33.93 -2.74 -6.74
C THR A 221 34.78 -1.57 -6.22
N TRP A 222 35.12 -1.54 -4.93
CA TRP A 222 35.89 -0.46 -4.32
C TRP A 222 37.22 -0.20 -5.03
N GLY A 223 37.96 -1.27 -5.35
CA GLY A 223 39.26 -1.19 -6.02
C GLY A 223 39.18 -0.73 -7.47
N GLU A 224 38.05 -0.93 -8.14
CA GLU A 224 37.86 -0.54 -9.55
C GLU A 224 37.32 0.89 -9.70
N THR A 225 36.46 1.33 -8.77
CA THR A 225 35.69 2.58 -8.94
C THR A 225 36.19 3.71 -8.04
N VAL A 226 36.46 3.42 -6.77
CA VAL A 226 36.76 4.43 -5.75
C VAL A 226 38.27 4.62 -5.62
N GLU A 227 39.03 3.53 -5.56
CA GLU A 227 40.48 3.58 -5.38
C GLU A 227 41.22 4.32 -6.51
N PRO A 228 40.89 4.15 -7.80
CA PRO A 228 41.51 4.91 -8.87
C PRO A 228 41.17 6.40 -8.81
N SER A 229 39.92 6.75 -8.48
CA SER A 229 39.45 8.13 -8.33
C SER A 229 40.17 8.85 -7.18
N LEU A 230 40.37 8.16 -6.05
CA LEU A 230 41.19 8.63 -4.93
C LEU A 230 42.65 8.87 -5.36
N ARG A 231 43.24 7.91 -6.09
CA ARG A 231 44.62 8.01 -6.60
C ARG A 231 44.77 9.07 -7.70
N ALA A 232 43.70 9.44 -8.41
CA ALA A 232 43.69 10.37 -9.53
C ALA A 232 43.44 11.83 -9.12
N ALA A 233 42.91 12.10 -7.92
CA ALA A 233 42.71 13.45 -7.37
C ALA A 233 44.02 14.23 -7.04
N ARG A 234 45.08 14.00 -7.83
CA ARG A 234 46.50 14.39 -7.69
C ARG A 234 46.83 15.85 -7.96
N GLU A 235 46.02 16.81 -7.53
CA GLU A 235 46.50 18.20 -7.49
C GLU A 235 47.32 18.51 -6.22
N THR A 236 47.50 17.54 -5.32
CA THR A 236 48.52 17.55 -4.25
C THR A 236 48.78 16.11 -3.78
N PRO A 237 50.00 15.74 -3.37
CA PRO A 237 50.29 14.36 -2.97
C PRO A 237 49.41 14.03 -1.76
N PHE A 238 48.53 13.04 -1.92
CA PHE A 238 48.06 12.29 -0.76
C PHE A 238 49.33 11.73 -0.11
N SER A 239 49.61 12.02 1.17
CA SER A 239 50.73 11.36 1.82
C SER A 239 50.49 9.85 1.74
N GLU A 240 51.53 9.05 1.49
CA GLU A 240 51.38 7.58 1.54
C GLU A 240 50.77 7.15 2.88
N THR A 241 51.03 7.90 3.94
CA THR A 241 50.37 7.77 5.25
C THR A 241 48.85 7.91 5.18
N PHE A 242 48.33 8.93 4.48
CA PHE A 242 46.89 9.13 4.32
C PHE A 242 46.25 8.04 3.45
N LEU A 243 46.89 7.63 2.34
CA LEU A 243 46.42 6.49 1.54
C LEU A 243 46.46 5.18 2.33
N SER A 244 47.51 4.93 3.12
CA SER A 244 47.60 3.74 3.98
C SER A 244 46.55 3.72 5.10
N ASN A 245 46.07 4.89 5.53
CA ASN A 245 44.97 5.03 6.49
C ASN A 245 43.58 4.95 5.84
N LEU A 246 43.48 5.18 4.53
CA LEU A 246 42.25 5.05 3.73
C LEU A 246 41.91 3.59 3.38
N VAL A 247 42.91 2.70 3.21
CA VAL A 247 42.75 1.27 2.85
C VAL A 247 42.20 0.46 4.02
N SER A 248 41.00 0.83 4.47
CA SER A 248 40.19 0.12 5.45
C SER A 248 39.00 -0.57 4.81
N VAL A 249 38.72 -0.34 3.52
CA VAL A 249 37.70 -1.06 2.74
C VAL A 249 38.44 -1.97 1.74
N PRO A 250 38.15 -3.29 1.68
CA PRO A 250 38.82 -4.20 0.77
C PRO A 250 38.54 -3.84 -0.69
N ALA A 251 39.52 -4.01 -1.58
CA ALA A 251 39.35 -3.75 -3.01
C ALA A 251 38.17 -4.53 -3.63
N ARG A 252 37.87 -5.72 -3.08
CA ARG A 252 36.75 -6.59 -3.49
C ARG A 252 35.37 -6.17 -2.97
N ALA A 253 35.29 -5.21 -2.06
CA ALA A 253 34.01 -4.80 -1.46
C ALA A 253 33.10 -4.22 -2.55
N THR A 254 31.86 -4.70 -2.60
CA THR A 254 30.87 -4.26 -3.58
C THR A 254 30.38 -2.86 -3.23
N VAL A 255 30.37 -1.97 -4.21
CA VAL A 255 29.93 -0.59 -4.05
C VAL A 255 28.57 -0.44 -4.73
N PHE A 256 27.52 -0.41 -3.92
CA PHE A 256 26.12 -0.23 -4.32
C PHE A 256 25.79 1.23 -4.60
N ARG A 257 26.46 2.11 -3.85
CA ARG A 257 26.40 3.54 -4.08
C ARG A 257 27.79 4.08 -4.39
N PRO A 258 27.90 4.91 -5.39
CA PRO A 258 29.17 5.49 -5.82
C PRO A 258 29.76 6.56 -4.90
N LEU A 259 31.05 6.87 -5.09
CA LEU A 259 31.82 7.77 -4.22
C LEU A 259 32.83 8.63 -5.03
N GLU A 260 32.83 9.95 -4.83
CA GLU A 260 33.68 10.97 -5.47
C GLU A 260 34.42 11.74 -4.38
N PRO A 261 35.76 11.69 -4.33
CA PRO A 261 36.52 12.39 -3.31
C PRO A 261 36.49 13.92 -3.53
N ARG A 262 36.10 14.67 -2.49
CA ARG A 262 36.15 16.14 -2.46
C ARG A 262 37.07 16.66 -1.37
N ARG A 263 37.69 17.81 -1.63
CA ARG A 263 38.45 18.57 -0.62
C ARG A 263 37.55 19.63 0.02
N LEU A 264 37.50 19.64 1.34
CA LEU A 264 36.73 20.61 2.10
C LEU A 264 37.56 21.87 2.38
N PRO A 265 36.93 23.06 2.43
CA PRO A 265 37.58 24.26 2.93
C PRO A 265 37.94 24.11 4.42
N PRO A 266 38.84 24.93 4.98
CA PRO A 266 39.20 24.84 6.40
C PRO A 266 38.04 25.26 7.30
N PHE A 267 37.69 24.42 8.29
CA PHE A 267 36.62 24.65 9.26
C PHE A 267 36.99 24.08 10.64
N ALA A 268 36.30 24.49 11.69
CA ALA A 268 36.41 23.87 13.02
C ALA A 268 35.05 23.32 13.45
N PHE A 269 34.99 22.07 13.92
CA PHE A 269 33.73 21.55 14.47
C PHE A 269 33.52 21.96 15.91
N ARG A 270 32.25 22.20 16.25
CA ARG A 270 31.81 22.27 17.63
C ARG A 270 30.58 21.41 17.82
N VAL A 271 30.76 20.33 18.57
CA VAL A 271 29.64 19.52 19.04
C VAL A 271 28.88 20.33 20.10
N ARG A 272 27.61 20.61 19.82
CA ARG A 272 26.69 21.37 20.68
C ARG A 272 25.90 20.45 21.58
N GLY A 273 25.43 19.31 21.06
CA GLY A 273 24.61 18.35 21.78
C GLY A 273 24.52 17.00 21.10
N ARG A 274 23.82 16.06 21.75
CA ARG A 274 23.63 14.68 21.28
C ARG A 274 22.17 14.30 21.21
N TYR A 275 21.73 13.76 20.08
CA TYR A 275 20.33 13.36 19.87
C TYR A 275 20.18 11.84 19.78
N ASP A 276 18.99 11.34 20.11
CA ASP A 276 18.64 9.91 20.04
C ASP A 276 17.67 9.64 18.88
N PHE A 277 18.07 8.76 17.95
CA PHE A 277 17.22 8.29 16.85
C PHE A 277 15.95 7.60 17.34
N ALA A 278 16.02 6.85 18.45
CA ALA A 278 14.85 6.15 18.97
C ALA A 278 13.79 7.10 19.54
N ALA A 279 14.19 8.30 19.98
CA ALA A 279 13.29 9.33 20.47
C ALA A 279 12.64 10.16 19.35
N LEU A 280 13.22 10.16 18.14
CA LEU A 280 12.66 10.80 16.94
C LEU A 280 11.51 10.02 16.33
N ALA A 281 11.44 8.71 16.59
CA ALA A 281 10.31 7.87 16.27
C ALA A 281 9.12 8.24 17.17
N ALA A 282 8.49 9.39 16.90
CA ALA A 282 7.13 9.62 17.36
C ALA A 282 6.28 8.40 16.98
N PRO A 283 5.30 7.98 17.79
CA PRO A 283 4.40 6.89 17.46
C PRO A 283 3.55 7.32 16.26
N GLN A 284 4.10 7.19 15.05
CA GLN A 284 3.33 7.24 13.82
C GLN A 284 2.39 6.03 13.85
N ASP A 285 1.16 6.24 13.39
CA ASP A 285 0.24 5.14 13.19
C ASP A 285 0.95 4.12 12.28
N PRO A 286 1.16 2.86 12.72
CA PRO A 286 1.85 1.85 11.91
C PRO A 286 1.17 1.60 10.56
N LEU A 287 -0.07 2.06 10.38
CA LEU A 287 -0.84 1.96 9.13
C LEU A 287 -0.69 3.19 8.23
N ALA A 288 -0.35 4.36 8.79
CA ALA A 288 -0.17 5.62 8.07
C ALA A 288 1.25 6.12 8.30
N TYR A 289 2.11 5.86 7.32
CA TYR A 289 3.53 6.14 7.40
C TYR A 289 3.85 7.40 6.60
N VAL A 290 4.64 8.29 7.19
CA VAL A 290 5.29 9.38 6.46
C VAL A 290 6.79 9.16 6.60
N PRO A 291 7.51 8.92 5.48
CA PRO A 291 8.94 8.66 5.54
C PRO A 291 9.63 9.85 6.21
N LEU A 292 10.35 9.55 7.30
CA LEU A 292 11.17 10.53 8.01
C LEU A 292 12.51 10.74 7.29
N GLY A 293 12.78 9.96 6.23
CA GLY A 293 13.96 10.10 5.38
C GLY A 293 15.22 9.81 6.17
N ILE A 294 16.08 10.81 6.32
CA ILE A 294 17.38 10.68 6.98
C ILE A 294 17.32 10.33 8.48
N TYR A 295 16.14 10.40 9.10
CA TYR A 295 15.93 10.07 10.52
C TYR A 295 15.47 8.63 10.76
N GLU A 296 15.35 7.82 9.71
CA GLU A 296 14.94 6.43 9.85
C GLU A 296 16.12 5.55 10.26
N PRO A 297 15.93 4.64 11.24
CA PRO A 297 16.94 3.65 11.54
C PRO A 297 17.13 2.72 10.34
N PRO A 298 18.37 2.36 9.97
CA PRO A 298 18.63 1.40 8.90
C PRO A 298 18.16 0.00 9.35
N LEU A 299 16.96 -0.40 8.93
CA LEU A 299 16.34 -1.68 9.27
C LEU A 299 16.37 -2.61 8.05
N GLY A 300 17.27 -3.59 8.06
CA GLY A 300 17.24 -4.73 7.14
C GLY A 300 17.07 -6.04 7.91
N ILE A 301 16.21 -6.95 7.45
CA ILE A 301 16.09 -8.30 8.02
C ILE A 301 16.46 -9.32 6.96
N LEU A 302 17.55 -10.07 7.16
CA LEU A 302 17.96 -11.13 6.27
C LEU A 302 17.02 -12.34 6.43
N ARG A 303 16.20 -12.60 5.40
CA ARG A 303 15.17 -13.65 5.41
C ARG A 303 15.56 -14.89 4.63
N TYR A 304 16.37 -14.74 3.58
CA TYR A 304 16.86 -15.85 2.79
C TYR A 304 18.35 -15.69 2.48
N ASP A 305 19.07 -16.80 2.38
CA ASP A 305 20.44 -16.80 1.88
C ASP A 305 20.49 -16.54 0.36
N GLU A 306 21.69 -16.44 -0.20
CA GLU A 306 21.89 -16.21 -1.64
C GLU A 306 21.34 -17.34 -2.53
N ALA A 307 21.27 -18.57 -2.00
CA ALA A 307 20.70 -19.73 -2.67
C ALA A 307 19.16 -19.80 -2.55
N GLY A 308 18.55 -18.89 -1.78
CA GLY A 308 17.10 -18.82 -1.56
C GLY A 308 16.58 -19.73 -0.43
N ASN A 309 17.45 -20.28 0.43
CA ASN A 309 17.04 -21.02 1.60
C ASN A 309 16.60 -20.06 2.72
N PRO A 310 15.51 -20.36 3.44
CA PRO A 310 15.01 -19.49 4.50
C PRO A 310 15.96 -19.45 5.70
N LEU A 311 16.17 -18.24 6.22
CA LEU A 311 16.94 -17.96 7.43
C LEU A 311 15.99 -17.51 8.56
N PRO A 312 16.37 -17.65 9.83
CA PRO A 312 15.51 -17.32 10.98
C PRO A 312 15.19 -15.82 11.13
N GLY A 313 15.59 -14.95 10.19
CA GLY A 313 15.34 -13.52 10.23
C GLY A 313 16.38 -12.79 11.08
N GLU A 314 17.64 -12.79 10.64
CA GLU A 314 18.71 -12.07 11.33
C GLU A 314 18.71 -10.58 10.92
N ARG A 315 18.98 -9.67 11.87
CA ARG A 315 19.09 -8.23 11.54
C ARG A 315 20.36 -7.98 10.73
N TYR A 316 20.19 -7.37 9.56
CA TYR A 316 21.27 -6.88 8.73
C TYR A 316 21.62 -5.44 9.13
N TYR A 317 22.87 -5.21 9.53
CA TYR A 317 23.37 -3.90 9.95
C TYR A 317 24.20 -3.24 8.85
N PRO A 318 24.31 -1.90 8.83
CA PRO A 318 25.24 -1.21 7.95
C PRO A 318 26.67 -1.73 8.15
N ASP A 319 27.39 -1.93 7.05
CA ASP A 319 28.79 -2.33 7.08
C ASP A 319 29.72 -1.10 7.18
N LEU A 320 31.04 -1.34 7.21
CA LEU A 320 32.03 -0.27 7.24
C LEU A 320 32.30 0.36 5.86
N ASN A 321 31.75 -0.22 4.79
CA ASN A 321 31.89 0.28 3.43
C ASN A 321 30.92 1.47 3.24
N PRO A 322 31.40 2.71 3.05
CA PRO A 322 30.51 3.86 2.79
C PRO A 322 29.73 3.69 1.48
N GLY A 323 30.19 2.78 0.60
CA GLY A 323 29.53 2.33 -0.61
C GLY A 323 28.52 1.18 -0.42
N GLY A 324 28.35 0.64 0.79
CA GLY A 324 27.62 -0.59 1.09
C GLY A 324 26.11 -0.53 0.82
N PHE A 325 25.44 -1.69 0.87
CA PHE A 325 24.02 -1.83 0.53
C PHE A 325 23.13 -0.99 1.45
N LEU A 326 23.22 -1.23 2.76
CA LEU A 326 22.47 -0.49 3.77
C LEU A 326 23.33 0.70 4.25
N PRO A 327 22.96 1.96 3.95
CA PRO A 327 23.75 3.10 4.37
C PRO A 327 23.67 3.30 5.88
N ARG A 328 24.73 3.87 6.45
CA ARG A 328 24.64 4.46 7.78
C ARG A 328 23.83 5.75 7.71
N PRO A 329 22.91 6.00 8.65
CA PRO A 329 22.18 7.26 8.72
C PRO A 329 23.15 8.41 9.04
N PRO A 330 22.75 9.69 8.87
CA PRO A 330 23.62 10.81 9.20
C PRO A 330 23.93 10.82 10.69
N LEU A 331 25.17 10.48 11.04
CA LEU A 331 25.59 10.42 12.43
C LEU A 331 25.84 11.82 13.02
N ALA A 332 25.85 12.85 12.17
CA ALA A 332 25.94 14.25 12.56
C ALA A 332 24.99 15.11 11.73
N LEU A 333 24.35 16.08 12.39
CA LEU A 333 23.49 17.08 11.77
C LEU A 333 24.09 18.47 12.00
N THR A 334 24.03 19.30 10.96
CA THR A 334 24.51 20.69 10.97
C THR A 334 23.51 21.62 10.28
N THR A 335 23.80 22.91 10.19
CA THR A 335 22.91 23.88 9.55
C THR A 335 23.07 23.87 8.02
N LEU A 336 22.06 24.33 7.28
CA LEU A 336 22.13 24.47 5.82
C LEU A 336 23.29 25.37 5.37
N GLU A 337 23.61 26.41 6.12
CA GLU A 337 24.71 27.34 5.83
C GLU A 337 26.08 26.68 5.99
N ALA A 338 26.23 25.80 6.99
CA ALA A 338 27.43 24.98 7.13
C ALA A 338 27.62 24.04 5.93
N VAL A 339 26.55 23.41 5.44
CA VAL A 339 26.64 22.54 4.25
C VAL A 339 26.90 23.33 2.98
N HIS A 340 26.30 24.51 2.81
CA HIS A 340 26.63 25.40 1.70
C HIS A 340 28.12 25.79 1.70
N TYR A 341 28.66 26.16 2.86
CA TYR A 341 30.09 26.45 3.02
C TYR A 341 30.98 25.25 2.70
N LEU A 342 30.65 24.07 3.22
CA LEU A 342 31.43 22.83 3.02
C LEU A 342 31.37 22.31 1.59
N SER A 343 30.19 22.37 0.96
CA SER A 343 29.96 21.83 -0.38
C SER A 343 30.48 22.78 -1.47
N GLY A 344 30.44 24.09 -1.22
CA GLY A 344 30.77 25.13 -2.18
C GLY A 344 29.84 25.15 -3.40
N ARG A 345 28.62 24.60 -3.28
CA ARG A 345 27.64 24.55 -4.37
C ARG A 345 26.39 25.34 -4.01
N GLU A 346 25.72 25.84 -5.05
CA GLU A 346 24.40 26.47 -4.94
C GLU A 346 23.27 25.43 -4.86
N ASP A 347 23.46 24.25 -5.44
CA ASP A 347 22.50 23.12 -5.48
C ASP A 347 22.71 22.13 -4.30
N PHE A 348 22.78 22.64 -3.08
CA PHE A 348 23.13 21.82 -1.90
C PHE A 348 21.92 21.24 -1.15
N ILE A 349 20.69 21.62 -1.53
CA ILE A 349 19.44 21.10 -0.94
C ILE A 349 19.06 19.81 -1.66
N ASP A 350 19.00 18.70 -0.92
CA ASP A 350 18.66 17.38 -1.45
C ASP A 350 17.14 17.13 -1.49
N ALA A 351 16.44 17.48 -0.41
CA ALA A 351 14.99 17.30 -0.31
C ALA A 351 14.33 18.39 0.53
N ILE A 352 13.09 18.73 0.18
CA ILE A 352 12.23 19.66 0.92
C ILE A 352 10.97 18.92 1.34
N ARG A 353 10.70 18.87 2.64
CA ARG A 353 9.47 18.26 3.18
C ARG A 353 8.45 19.36 3.47
N VAL A 354 7.29 19.27 2.83
CA VAL A 354 6.21 20.25 2.98
C VAL A 354 5.04 19.60 3.72
N ARG A 355 4.66 20.15 4.87
CA ARG A 355 3.47 19.75 5.62
C ARG A 355 2.42 20.84 5.53
N LEU A 356 1.25 20.51 4.97
CA LEU A 356 0.12 21.44 4.87
C LEU A 356 -0.63 21.53 6.21
N ALA A 357 -1.04 22.74 6.59
CA ALA A 357 -1.84 22.99 7.78
C ALA A 357 -3.33 22.72 7.53
N GLY A 358 -4.07 22.37 8.58
CA GLY A 358 -5.54 22.19 8.52
C GLY A 358 -6.01 20.87 7.89
N ILE A 359 -5.11 19.91 7.66
CA ILE A 359 -5.43 18.58 7.13
C ILE A 359 -5.30 17.56 8.26
N GLU A 360 -6.44 17.18 8.84
CA GLU A 360 -6.50 16.22 9.96
C GLU A 360 -7.02 14.83 9.53
N ALA A 361 -7.68 14.75 8.38
CA ALA A 361 -8.31 13.53 7.88
C ALA A 361 -8.12 13.36 6.37
N TYR A 362 -8.12 12.10 5.93
CA TYR A 362 -8.02 11.74 4.52
C TYR A 362 -9.40 11.81 3.83
N THR A 363 -9.81 13.02 3.44
CA THR A 363 -11.08 13.29 2.72
C THR A 363 -10.81 13.68 1.27
N PRO A 364 -11.76 13.47 0.33
CA PRO A 364 -11.59 13.91 -1.06
C PRO A 364 -11.21 15.40 -1.18
N GLU A 365 -11.85 16.26 -0.36
CA GLU A 365 -11.54 17.69 -0.31
C GLU A 365 -10.10 17.97 0.13
N ASN A 366 -9.60 17.24 1.14
CA ASN A 366 -8.23 17.40 1.62
C ASN A 366 -7.21 16.82 0.65
N VAL A 367 -7.53 15.73 -0.05
CA VAL A 367 -6.68 15.17 -1.11
C VAL A 367 -6.52 16.18 -2.24
N SER A 368 -7.62 16.78 -2.71
CA SER A 368 -7.56 17.84 -3.74
C SER A 368 -6.76 19.06 -3.29
N LYS A 369 -6.81 19.44 -2.00
CA LYS A 369 -5.95 20.52 -1.47
C LYS A 369 -4.46 20.16 -1.50
N VAL A 370 -4.11 18.91 -1.19
CA VAL A 370 -2.72 18.42 -1.26
C VAL A 370 -2.24 18.38 -2.70
N GLU A 371 -3.07 17.85 -3.61
CA GLU A 371 -2.76 17.78 -5.04
C GLU A 371 -2.60 19.16 -5.66
N ALA A 372 -3.48 20.11 -5.35
CA ALA A 372 -3.38 21.48 -5.82
C ALA A 372 -2.09 22.18 -5.33
N ALA A 373 -1.73 21.99 -4.05
CA ALA A 373 -0.48 22.54 -3.52
C ALA A 373 0.75 21.89 -4.16
N ALA A 374 0.72 20.57 -4.38
CA ALA A 374 1.81 19.86 -5.05
C ALA A 374 1.99 20.32 -6.50
N ALA A 375 0.88 20.51 -7.23
CA ALA A 375 0.89 21.05 -8.59
C ALA A 375 1.44 22.49 -8.61
N GLU A 376 0.99 23.37 -7.70
CA GLU A 376 1.50 24.75 -7.61
C GLU A 376 3.02 24.79 -7.35
N ILE A 377 3.53 23.91 -6.47
CA ILE A 377 4.97 23.80 -6.21
C ILE A 377 5.68 23.36 -7.49
N ALA A 378 5.23 22.26 -8.11
CA ALA A 378 5.84 21.73 -9.32
C ALA A 378 5.87 22.76 -10.46
N GLU A 379 4.76 23.47 -10.70
CA GLU A 379 4.63 24.49 -11.75
C GLU A 379 5.56 25.69 -11.51
N ARG A 380 5.65 26.18 -10.26
CA ARG A 380 6.42 27.40 -9.96
C ARG A 380 7.92 27.14 -9.82
N THR A 381 8.31 26.00 -9.28
CA THR A 381 9.71 25.72 -8.97
C THR A 381 10.36 24.77 -9.99
N GLY A 382 9.56 24.08 -10.81
CA GLY A 382 10.06 23.01 -11.70
C GLY A 382 10.62 21.80 -10.93
N LEU A 383 10.33 21.69 -9.63
CA LEU A 383 10.82 20.59 -8.79
C LEU A 383 9.93 19.37 -8.97
N HIS A 384 10.52 18.19 -8.78
CA HIS A 384 9.76 16.95 -8.63
C HIS A 384 9.08 16.94 -7.26
N VAL A 385 7.77 16.67 -7.23
CA VAL A 385 6.97 16.70 -6.00
C VAL A 385 6.24 15.38 -5.83
N ASP A 386 6.59 14.66 -4.76
CA ASP A 386 5.91 13.44 -4.36
C ASP A 386 4.87 13.68 -3.27
N ILE A 387 3.67 13.16 -3.46
CA ILE A 387 2.60 13.19 -2.46
C ILE A 387 2.71 11.95 -1.57
N VAL A 388 3.26 12.15 -0.37
CA VAL A 388 3.36 11.10 0.67
C VAL A 388 2.09 10.95 1.52
N ALA A 389 1.13 11.86 1.39
CA ALA A 389 -0.12 11.83 2.14
C ALA A 389 -0.95 10.58 1.78
N GLY A 390 -1.33 9.79 2.79
CA GLY A 390 -2.05 8.53 2.58
C GLY A 390 -1.17 7.41 2.03
N SER A 391 0.15 7.51 2.17
CA SER A 391 1.05 6.40 1.90
C SER A 391 1.03 5.36 3.03
N SER A 392 1.35 4.12 2.68
CA SER A 392 1.41 3.00 3.61
C SER A 392 2.71 2.24 3.40
N PRO A 393 3.33 1.74 4.47
CA PRO A 393 4.53 0.94 4.34
C PRO A 393 4.18 -0.45 3.80
N GLN A 394 5.15 -1.04 3.13
CA GLN A 394 5.14 -2.35 2.49
C GLN A 394 6.52 -2.99 2.68
N ASN A 395 6.57 -4.22 3.17
CA ASN A 395 7.84 -4.94 3.29
C ASN A 395 8.20 -5.57 1.94
N VAL A 396 9.39 -5.29 1.43
CA VAL A 396 9.90 -5.77 0.14
C VAL A 396 11.15 -6.60 0.36
N LEU A 397 11.27 -7.73 -0.33
CA LEU A 397 12.53 -8.47 -0.38
C LEU A 397 13.42 -7.91 -1.49
N VAL A 398 14.58 -7.42 -1.10
CA VAL A 398 15.63 -6.97 -2.00
C VAL A 398 16.71 -8.04 -2.07
N LYS A 399 17.03 -8.48 -3.29
CA LYS A 399 18.15 -9.40 -3.52
C LYS A 399 19.45 -8.60 -3.50
N VAL A 400 20.29 -8.87 -2.51
CA VAL A 400 21.61 -8.27 -2.33
C VAL A 400 22.68 -9.30 -2.74
N PRO A 401 23.43 -9.07 -3.83
CA PRO A 401 24.53 -9.94 -4.27
C PRO A 401 25.53 -10.21 -3.14
N GLY A 402 25.94 -11.47 -2.97
CA GLY A 402 26.90 -11.89 -1.93
C GLY A 402 26.34 -11.94 -0.50
N VAL A 403 25.08 -11.57 -0.27
CA VAL A 403 24.43 -11.57 1.04
C VAL A 403 23.19 -12.49 1.04
N GLY A 404 22.26 -12.27 0.11
CA GLY A 404 20.98 -12.97 0.09
C GLY A 404 19.79 -12.03 -0.11
N TYR A 405 18.64 -12.39 0.46
CA TYR A 405 17.43 -11.57 0.36
C TYR A 405 17.14 -10.87 1.68
N VAL A 406 17.25 -9.54 1.65
CA VAL A 406 17.02 -8.64 2.78
C VAL A 406 15.63 -8.04 2.65
N GLU A 407 14.84 -8.16 3.71
CA GLU A 407 13.56 -7.50 3.85
C GLU A 407 13.78 -6.04 4.27
N GLU A 408 13.23 -5.11 3.49
CA GLU A 408 13.25 -3.67 3.73
C GLU A 408 11.83 -3.09 3.77
N PRO A 409 11.56 -2.11 4.65
CA PRO A 409 10.31 -1.36 4.64
C PRO A 409 10.34 -0.31 3.53
N TRP A 410 9.55 -0.51 2.49
CA TRP A 410 9.33 0.46 1.42
C TRP A 410 7.99 1.17 1.63
N THR A 411 7.80 2.35 1.03
CA THR A 411 6.56 3.12 1.16
C THR A 411 5.80 3.13 -0.16
N THR A 412 4.55 2.68 -0.15
CA THR A 412 3.65 2.78 -1.30
C THR A 412 2.87 4.09 -1.23
N LEU A 413 3.11 4.99 -2.18
CA LEU A 413 2.39 6.25 -2.32
C LEU A 413 0.92 6.01 -2.71
N GLY A 414 0.00 6.85 -2.21
CA GLY A 414 -1.43 6.77 -2.56
C GLY A 414 -2.17 5.49 -2.11
N ALA A 415 -1.59 4.70 -1.20
CA ALA A 415 -2.20 3.46 -0.71
C ALA A 415 -3.62 3.69 -0.13
N ALA A 416 -3.83 4.80 0.57
CA ALA A 416 -5.12 5.18 1.12
C ALA A 416 -6.17 5.42 0.03
N VAL A 417 -5.84 6.10 -1.09
CA VAL A 417 -6.78 6.32 -2.22
C VAL A 417 -7.30 5.01 -2.78
N GLN A 418 -6.40 4.06 -3.03
CA GLN A 418 -6.75 2.75 -3.60
C GLN A 418 -7.70 1.98 -2.67
N VAL A 419 -7.47 2.07 -1.36
CA VAL A 419 -8.31 1.41 -0.35
C VAL A 419 -9.67 2.10 -0.21
N THR A 420 -9.73 3.43 -0.10
CA THR A 420 -10.98 4.16 0.15
C THR A 420 -11.88 4.23 -1.08
N GLY A 421 -11.30 4.39 -2.27
CA GLY A 421 -12.05 4.46 -3.54
C GLY A 421 -12.74 3.15 -3.89
N GLY A 422 -12.01 2.03 -3.87
CA GLY A 422 -12.57 0.70 -4.18
C GLY A 422 -13.61 0.22 -3.17
N MET A 423 -13.48 0.63 -1.91
CA MET A 423 -14.36 0.18 -0.83
C MET A 423 -15.69 0.93 -0.78
N THR A 424 -15.76 2.18 -1.25
CA THR A 424 -16.99 2.98 -1.22
C THR A 424 -18.05 2.41 -2.16
N SER A 425 -17.70 2.10 -3.42
CA SER A 425 -18.64 1.52 -4.39
C SER A 425 -19.10 0.12 -3.98
N ALA A 426 -18.19 -0.73 -3.49
CA ALA A 426 -18.54 -2.04 -2.97
C ALA A 426 -19.48 -1.93 -1.76
N ASN A 427 -19.19 -1.05 -0.81
CA ASN A 427 -20.04 -0.85 0.38
C ASN A 427 -21.43 -0.30 0.02
N ILE A 428 -21.54 0.61 -0.94
CA ILE A 428 -22.84 1.10 -1.42
C ILE A 428 -23.65 -0.02 -2.05
N LEU A 429 -23.04 -0.85 -2.91
CA LEU A 429 -23.72 -2.01 -3.51
C LEU A 429 -24.16 -3.03 -2.45
N LEU A 430 -23.32 -3.27 -1.44
CA LEU A 430 -23.63 -4.20 -0.36
C LEU A 430 -24.76 -3.69 0.54
N LEU A 431 -24.68 -2.43 0.95
CA LEU A 431 -25.70 -1.78 1.78
C LEU A 431 -27.02 -1.68 1.02
N GLY A 432 -26.98 -1.28 -0.25
CA GLY A 432 -28.14 -1.21 -1.13
C GLY A 432 -28.76 -2.59 -1.36
N GLY A 433 -27.95 -3.61 -1.59
CA GLY A 433 -28.40 -5.00 -1.74
C GLY A 433 -29.05 -5.56 -0.47
N LEU A 434 -28.45 -5.29 0.70
CA LEU A 434 -29.03 -5.65 2.00
C LEU A 434 -30.36 -4.92 2.25
N LEU A 435 -30.42 -3.62 1.98
CA LEU A 435 -31.63 -2.81 2.13
C LEU A 435 -32.74 -3.32 1.21
N LEU A 436 -32.42 -3.63 -0.04
CA LEU A 436 -33.35 -4.24 -0.99
C LEU A 436 -33.87 -5.59 -0.48
N ALA A 437 -32.98 -6.48 -0.06
CA ALA A 437 -33.37 -7.79 0.45
C ALA A 437 -34.26 -7.69 1.70
N SER A 438 -33.94 -6.78 2.62
CA SER A 438 -34.74 -6.52 3.82
C SER A 438 -36.12 -5.94 3.47
N THR A 439 -36.20 -5.02 2.51
CA THR A 439 -37.46 -4.45 2.02
C THR A 439 -38.35 -5.51 1.38
N LEU A 440 -37.76 -6.38 0.55
CA LEU A 440 -38.46 -7.52 -0.04
C LEU A 440 -38.94 -8.50 1.03
N PHE A 441 -38.14 -8.78 2.07
CA PHE A 441 -38.54 -9.63 3.19
C PHE A 441 -39.70 -9.01 4.00
N VAL A 442 -39.69 -7.69 4.22
CA VAL A 442 -40.83 -6.99 4.84
C VAL A 442 -42.07 -7.10 3.94
N ALA A 443 -41.92 -6.97 2.63
CA ALA A 443 -43.03 -7.15 1.69
C ALA A 443 -43.63 -8.57 1.76
N GLU A 444 -42.78 -9.59 1.90
CA GLU A 444 -43.22 -10.98 2.09
C GLU A 444 -44.01 -11.17 3.38
N THR A 445 -43.43 -10.72 4.49
CA THR A 445 -44.01 -10.89 5.83
C THR A 445 -45.30 -10.08 5.98
N SER A 446 -45.34 -8.86 5.44
CA SER A 446 -46.55 -8.03 5.35
C SER A 446 -47.62 -8.69 4.50
N GLN A 447 -47.23 -9.25 3.33
CA GLN A 447 -48.16 -9.99 2.51
C GLN A 447 -48.76 -11.16 3.29
N VAL A 448 -47.95 -11.96 4.00
CA VAL A 448 -48.42 -13.09 4.82
C VAL A 448 -49.34 -12.64 5.96
N ALA A 449 -49.00 -11.55 6.66
CA ALA A 449 -49.79 -11.00 7.75
C ALA A 449 -51.18 -10.54 7.29
N LEU A 450 -51.27 -9.91 6.12
CA LEU A 450 -52.55 -9.45 5.57
C LEU A 450 -53.49 -10.61 5.23
N LEU A 451 -52.97 -11.78 4.82
CA LEU A 451 -53.80 -12.96 4.50
C LEU A 451 -54.67 -13.41 5.66
N GLY A 452 -54.10 -13.43 6.86
CA GLY A 452 -54.81 -13.79 8.09
C GLY A 452 -55.96 -12.82 8.39
N ARG A 453 -55.92 -11.62 7.79
CA ARG A 453 -56.84 -10.51 8.02
C ARG A 453 -57.73 -10.18 6.81
N TYR A 454 -57.69 -10.97 5.74
CA TYR A 454 -58.51 -10.70 4.55
C TYR A 454 -60.01 -10.67 4.82
N ARG A 455 -60.49 -11.49 5.77
CA ARG A 455 -61.90 -11.44 6.19
C ARG A 455 -62.24 -10.14 6.93
N GLU A 456 -61.37 -9.68 7.83
CA GLU A 456 -61.50 -8.40 8.54
C GLU A 456 -61.52 -7.22 7.56
N ILE A 457 -60.58 -7.18 6.62
CA ILE A 457 -60.50 -6.14 5.58
C ILE A 457 -61.74 -6.22 4.67
N GLY A 458 -62.19 -7.42 4.32
CA GLY A 458 -63.42 -7.64 3.56
C GLY A 458 -64.66 -7.13 4.29
N THR A 459 -64.75 -7.31 5.61
CA THR A 459 -65.86 -6.78 6.43
C THR A 459 -65.83 -5.26 6.51
N LEU A 460 -64.66 -4.63 6.72
CA LEU A 460 -64.53 -3.17 6.77
C LEU A 460 -65.02 -2.52 5.46
N ARG A 461 -64.63 -3.10 4.33
CA ARG A 461 -65.07 -2.64 3.01
C ARG A 461 -66.53 -2.94 2.71
N ALA A 462 -67.09 -4.03 3.26
CA ALA A 462 -68.52 -4.34 3.15
C ALA A 462 -69.39 -3.38 3.98
N VAL A 463 -68.85 -2.83 5.07
CA VAL A 463 -69.49 -1.81 5.92
C VAL A 463 -69.41 -0.41 5.30
N GLY A 464 -68.63 -0.22 4.22
CA GLY A 464 -68.60 1.01 3.43
C GLY A 464 -67.30 1.79 3.50
N TRP A 465 -66.24 1.27 4.14
CA TRP A 465 -64.93 1.92 4.12
C TRP A 465 -64.38 2.03 2.70
N SER A 466 -63.87 3.21 2.34
CA SER A 466 -63.26 3.48 1.05
C SER A 466 -61.91 2.76 0.90
N ALA A 467 -61.43 2.63 -0.33
CA ALA A 467 -60.12 2.05 -0.61
C ALA A 467 -58.99 2.88 0.00
N GLU A 468 -59.16 4.21 0.08
CA GLU A 468 -58.19 5.15 0.66
C GLU A 468 -58.17 5.06 2.19
N GLU A 469 -59.33 4.96 2.85
CA GLU A 469 -59.43 4.77 4.31
C GLU A 469 -58.81 3.44 4.73
N THR A 470 -59.07 2.38 3.96
CA THR A 470 -58.48 1.06 4.21
C THR A 470 -56.96 1.09 3.99
N LEU A 471 -56.48 1.77 2.94
CA LEU A 471 -55.04 1.94 2.69
C LEU A 471 -54.37 2.75 3.80
N GLY A 472 -54.98 3.86 4.21
CA GLY A 472 -54.47 4.73 5.27
C GLY A 472 -54.37 4.00 6.61
N TYR A 473 -55.36 3.17 6.95
CA TYR A 473 -55.30 2.30 8.14
C TYR A 473 -54.12 1.32 8.09
N LEU A 474 -53.94 0.61 6.97
CA LEU A 474 -52.83 -0.34 6.80
C LEU A 474 -51.46 0.35 6.78
N LEU A 475 -51.37 1.54 6.17
CA LEU A 475 -50.14 2.33 6.15
C LEU A 475 -49.83 2.96 7.50
N ALA A 476 -50.82 3.34 8.30
CA ALA A 476 -50.62 3.82 9.66
C ALA A 476 -50.08 2.72 10.57
N GLU A 477 -50.61 1.49 10.45
CA GLU A 477 -50.08 0.31 11.14
C GLU A 477 -48.64 0.01 10.70
N ALA A 478 -48.37 0.08 9.39
CA ALA A 478 -47.03 -0.10 8.86
C ALA A 478 -46.06 1.01 9.30
N LEU A 479 -46.53 2.26 9.40
CA LEU A 479 -45.74 3.38 9.92
C LEU A 479 -45.38 3.17 11.39
N ALA A 480 -46.33 2.74 12.21
CA ALA A 480 -46.06 2.45 13.62
C ALA A 480 -45.00 1.35 13.79
N MET A 481 -45.10 0.28 13.00
CA MET A 481 -44.11 -0.80 12.99
C MET A 481 -42.76 -0.33 12.41
N GLY A 482 -42.78 0.53 11.39
CA GLY A 482 -41.58 1.13 10.80
C GLY A 482 -40.84 2.04 11.77
N LEU A 483 -41.54 2.91 12.49
CA LEU A 483 -40.97 3.78 13.53
C LEU A 483 -40.36 2.96 14.68
N LEU A 484 -41.05 1.90 15.10
CA LEU A 484 -40.52 0.97 16.10
C LEU A 484 -39.26 0.26 15.59
N ALA A 485 -39.27 -0.24 14.36
CA ALA A 485 -38.11 -0.88 13.74
C ALA A 485 -36.93 0.09 13.62
N GLY A 486 -37.17 1.34 13.18
CA GLY A 486 -36.16 2.39 13.12
C GLY A 486 -35.56 2.70 14.50
N LEU A 487 -36.40 2.83 15.54
CA LEU A 487 -35.96 3.06 16.91
C LEU A 487 -35.11 1.89 17.43
N LEU A 488 -35.54 0.65 17.22
CA LEU A 488 -34.77 -0.55 17.58
C LEU A 488 -33.44 -0.61 16.81
N GLY A 489 -33.42 -0.18 15.54
CA GLY A 489 -32.21 -0.03 14.75
C GLY A 489 -31.22 0.95 15.39
N VAL A 490 -31.68 2.14 15.79
CA VAL A 490 -30.85 3.15 16.48
C VAL A 490 -30.31 2.60 17.81
N LEU A 491 -31.16 1.93 18.60
CA LEU A 491 -30.73 1.32 19.87
C LEU A 491 -29.68 0.23 19.65
N ALA A 492 -29.84 -0.61 18.62
CA ALA A 492 -28.85 -1.60 18.25
C ALA A 492 -27.54 -0.96 17.78
N SER A 493 -27.60 0.12 16.98
CA SER A 493 -26.43 0.89 16.56
C SER A 493 -25.69 1.53 17.73
N LEU A 494 -26.41 2.08 18.71
CA LEU A 494 -25.83 2.63 19.95
C LEU A 494 -25.19 1.54 20.82
N ALA A 495 -25.84 0.38 20.95
CA ALA A 495 -25.27 -0.76 21.67
C ALA A 495 -23.98 -1.25 21.00
N LEU A 496 -23.94 -1.29 19.67
CA LEU A 496 -22.73 -1.59 18.89
C LEU A 496 -21.65 -0.52 19.08
N ASN A 497 -22.02 0.75 19.11
CA ASN A 497 -21.11 1.87 19.38
C ASN A 497 -20.36 1.68 20.71
N LEU A 498 -21.11 1.34 21.76
CA LEU A 498 -20.57 1.10 23.10
C LEU A 498 -19.73 -0.18 23.18
N ALA A 499 -20.14 -1.24 22.49
CA ALA A 499 -19.44 -2.52 22.52
C ALA A 499 -18.13 -2.52 21.70
N ALA A 500 -18.09 -1.76 20.61
CA ALA A 500 -16.96 -1.71 19.67
C ALA A 500 -16.08 -0.45 19.80
N GLY A 501 -16.41 0.47 20.72
CA GLY A 501 -15.64 1.71 20.90
C GLY A 501 -15.66 2.64 19.68
N LEU A 502 -16.73 2.58 18.87
CA LEU A 502 -16.85 3.39 17.67
C LEU A 502 -17.24 4.84 18.04
N HIS A 503 -16.97 5.78 17.13
CA HIS A 503 -17.45 7.15 17.21
C HIS A 503 -18.52 7.37 16.12
N ILE A 504 -19.74 6.89 16.36
CA ILE A 504 -20.86 7.10 15.43
C ILE A 504 -21.37 8.55 15.53
N THR A 505 -21.34 9.27 14.41
CA THR A 505 -21.90 10.62 14.28
C THR A 505 -23.44 10.59 14.37
N PRO A 506 -24.09 11.59 15.01
CA PRO A 506 -25.56 11.67 15.09
C PRO A 506 -26.28 11.56 13.75
N ASN A 507 -25.69 12.06 12.67
CA ASN A 507 -26.24 11.98 11.31
C ASN A 507 -26.44 10.53 10.83
N ILE A 508 -25.54 9.62 11.21
CA ILE A 508 -25.64 8.20 10.86
C ILE A 508 -26.81 7.55 11.59
N LEU A 509 -27.05 7.91 12.85
CA LEU A 509 -28.19 7.39 13.63
C LEU A 509 -29.53 7.84 13.02
N TRP A 510 -29.63 9.10 12.60
CA TRP A 510 -30.80 9.58 11.84
C TRP A 510 -30.97 8.83 10.52
N GLY A 511 -29.87 8.58 9.81
CA GLY A 511 -29.87 7.77 8.60
C GLY A 511 -30.42 6.35 8.82
N VAL A 512 -29.96 5.65 9.87
CA VAL A 512 -30.46 4.31 10.23
C VAL A 512 -31.95 4.33 10.55
N PHE A 513 -32.40 5.33 11.32
CA PHE A 513 -33.81 5.48 11.67
C PHE A 513 -34.70 5.68 10.43
N LEU A 514 -34.30 6.61 9.54
CA LEU A 514 -35.06 6.94 8.34
C LEU A 514 -35.04 5.80 7.32
N LEU A 515 -33.89 5.16 7.10
CA LEU A 515 -33.78 4.02 6.19
C LEU A 515 -34.55 2.81 6.69
N GLY A 516 -34.49 2.51 7.99
CA GLY A 516 -35.26 1.41 8.59
C GLY A 516 -36.78 1.63 8.48
N THR A 517 -37.24 2.84 8.83
CA THR A 517 -38.65 3.22 8.72
C THR A 517 -39.11 3.23 7.26
N GLY A 518 -38.30 3.82 6.38
CA GLY A 518 -38.58 3.93 4.95
C GLY A 518 -38.62 2.58 4.25
N ALA A 519 -37.69 1.67 4.54
CA ALA A 519 -37.68 0.31 4.02
C ALA A 519 -38.92 -0.49 4.46
N TYR A 520 -39.36 -0.32 5.72
CA TYR A 520 -40.57 -0.99 6.20
C TYR A 520 -41.83 -0.52 5.44
N LEU A 521 -41.99 0.81 5.31
CA LEU A 521 -43.08 1.41 4.55
C LEU A 521 -43.05 0.98 3.08
N ALA A 522 -41.87 1.04 2.45
CA ALA A 522 -41.68 0.63 1.06
C ALA A 522 -42.02 -0.86 0.85
N GLY A 523 -41.71 -1.72 1.82
CA GLY A 523 -42.07 -3.14 1.78
C GLY A 523 -43.57 -3.39 1.98
N ALA A 524 -44.21 -2.67 2.90
CA ALA A 524 -45.63 -2.84 3.24
C ALA A 524 -46.59 -2.20 2.21
N LEU A 525 -46.16 -1.19 1.47
CA LEU A 525 -47.00 -0.45 0.52
C LEU A 525 -47.53 -1.32 -0.63
N PRO A 526 -46.71 -2.11 -1.37
CA PRO A 526 -47.20 -2.94 -2.48
C PRO A 526 -48.29 -3.95 -2.08
N PRO A 527 -48.14 -4.76 -1.00
CA PRO A 527 -49.20 -5.68 -0.61
C PRO A 527 -50.44 -4.95 -0.09
N ALA A 528 -50.31 -3.86 0.67
CA ALA A 528 -51.45 -3.06 1.14
C ALA A 528 -52.26 -2.48 -0.03
N TRP A 529 -51.59 -1.88 -1.01
CA TRP A 529 -52.22 -1.35 -2.23
C TRP A 529 -52.93 -2.44 -3.05
N ARG A 530 -52.31 -3.62 -3.21
CA ARG A 530 -52.93 -4.73 -3.96
C ARG A 530 -54.20 -5.25 -3.31
N VAL A 531 -54.31 -5.20 -1.98
CA VAL A 531 -55.51 -5.67 -1.26
C VAL A 531 -56.68 -4.71 -1.45
N THR A 532 -56.44 -3.40 -1.51
CA THR A 532 -57.51 -2.40 -1.73
C THR A 532 -58.09 -2.44 -3.14
N LEU A 533 -57.40 -3.05 -4.10
CA LEU A 533 -57.92 -3.28 -5.45
C LEU A 533 -58.87 -4.49 -5.58
N ARG A 534 -59.02 -5.33 -4.53
CA ARG A 534 -59.85 -6.55 -4.59
C ARG A 534 -61.30 -6.31 -4.13
N TRP A 535 -62.26 -6.93 -4.80
CA TRP A 535 -63.69 -6.78 -4.46
C TRP A 535 -64.03 -7.35 -3.07
N PRO A 536 -64.89 -6.69 -2.26
CA PRO A 536 -65.23 -7.14 -0.89
C PRO A 536 -65.80 -8.56 -0.85
N VAL A 537 -66.65 -8.90 -1.82
CA VAL A 537 -67.24 -10.25 -1.94
C VAL A 537 -66.18 -11.33 -2.18
N ALA A 538 -65.11 -11.01 -2.92
CA ALA A 538 -64.02 -11.94 -3.20
C ALA A 538 -63.15 -12.18 -1.96
N LEU A 539 -62.90 -11.13 -1.17
CA LEU A 539 -62.15 -11.21 0.11
C LEU A 539 -62.89 -12.07 1.14
N LEU A 540 -64.22 -11.96 1.22
CA LEU A 540 -65.06 -12.70 2.16
C LEU A 540 -65.25 -14.18 1.78
N GLN A 541 -65.47 -14.47 0.49
CA GLN A 541 -65.80 -15.83 0.03
C GLN A 541 -64.57 -16.71 -0.21
N TYR A 542 -63.49 -16.16 -0.74
CA TYR A 542 -62.38 -16.96 -1.27
C TYR A 542 -61.02 -16.66 -0.63
N GLY A 543 -60.90 -15.58 0.14
CA GLY A 543 -59.62 -15.15 0.70
C GLY A 543 -58.58 -14.94 -0.40
N GLU A 544 -57.53 -15.78 -0.42
CA GLU A 544 -56.49 -15.73 -1.46
C GLU A 544 -56.73 -16.67 -2.66
N MET A 545 -57.67 -17.61 -2.58
CA MET A 545 -57.91 -18.56 -3.67
C MET A 545 -58.65 -17.88 -4.82
N GLN A 546 -57.95 -17.55 -5.90
CA GLN A 546 -58.60 -17.24 -7.17
C GLN A 546 -59.37 -18.48 -7.63
N VAL A 547 -60.70 -18.37 -7.77
CA VAL A 547 -61.50 -19.35 -8.52
C VAL A 547 -60.99 -19.30 -9.96
N SER A 548 -60.02 -20.16 -10.29
CA SER A 548 -59.63 -20.36 -11.67
C SER A 548 -60.75 -21.13 -12.35
N ALA A 549 -61.20 -20.63 -13.51
CA ALA A 549 -62.05 -21.39 -14.40
C ALA A 549 -61.43 -22.79 -14.66
N PRO A 550 -62.24 -23.84 -14.85
CA PRO A 550 -61.75 -25.19 -15.05
C PRO A 550 -60.76 -25.25 -16.23
N PRO A 551 -59.65 -26.01 -16.12
CA PRO A 551 -58.63 -26.03 -17.16
C PRO A 551 -59.14 -26.72 -18.44
N PRO A 552 -58.71 -26.28 -19.63
CA PRO A 552 -58.94 -27.03 -20.86
C PRO A 552 -57.99 -28.24 -20.93
N ARG A 553 -58.58 -29.46 -20.90
CA ARG A 553 -58.04 -30.82 -21.19
C ARG A 553 -56.91 -31.37 -20.29
N PRO A 554 -56.92 -32.69 -19.99
CA PRO A 554 -55.87 -33.33 -19.19
C PRO A 554 -54.60 -33.57 -20.04
N ALA A 555 -53.47 -33.00 -19.63
CA ALA A 555 -52.18 -33.26 -20.26
C ALA A 555 -51.61 -34.62 -19.82
N ARG A 556 -51.05 -35.37 -20.78
CA ARG A 556 -50.41 -36.70 -20.63
C ARG A 556 -49.15 -36.63 -19.75
N SER A 557 -48.99 -37.65 -18.90
CA SER A 557 -47.89 -37.99 -17.99
C SER A 557 -47.38 -36.88 -17.05
N LEU A 558 -47.97 -36.80 -15.85
CA LEU A 558 -47.59 -35.87 -14.79
C LEU A 558 -46.39 -36.39 -13.96
N GLY A 559 -45.18 -35.93 -14.26
CA GLY A 559 -44.05 -36.07 -13.35
C GLY A 559 -44.26 -35.24 -12.07
N MET A 560 -43.79 -35.72 -10.91
CA MET A 560 -43.93 -35.00 -9.62
C MET A 560 -43.30 -33.60 -9.66
N ALA A 561 -42.20 -33.42 -10.40
CA ALA A 561 -41.54 -32.13 -10.59
C ALA A 561 -42.43 -31.13 -11.37
N PHE A 562 -43.21 -31.60 -12.35
CA PHE A 562 -44.13 -30.77 -13.12
C PHE A 562 -45.35 -30.35 -12.30
N LEU A 563 -45.86 -31.24 -11.44
CA LEU A 563 -46.93 -30.90 -10.49
C LEU A 563 -46.47 -29.81 -9.50
N ALA A 564 -45.26 -29.94 -8.95
CA ALA A 564 -44.66 -28.91 -8.08
C ALA A 564 -44.49 -27.57 -8.82
N TRP A 565 -43.95 -27.60 -10.05
CA TRP A 565 -43.77 -26.40 -10.88
C TRP A 565 -45.09 -25.67 -11.19
N ARG A 566 -46.13 -26.43 -11.56
CA ARG A 566 -47.45 -25.85 -11.84
C ARG A 566 -48.05 -25.17 -10.61
N GLN A 567 -47.85 -25.74 -9.42
CA GLN A 567 -48.35 -25.17 -8.17
C GLN A 567 -47.63 -23.87 -7.80
N VAL A 568 -46.30 -23.87 -7.96
CA VAL A 568 -45.46 -22.67 -7.87
C VAL A 568 -45.98 -21.55 -8.79
N TRP A 569 -46.30 -21.88 -10.04
CA TRP A 569 -46.72 -20.90 -11.05
C TRP A 569 -48.16 -20.38 -10.88
N MET A 570 -48.99 -21.07 -10.11
CA MET A 570 -50.35 -20.60 -9.80
C MET A 570 -50.34 -19.46 -8.76
N ARG A 571 -49.25 -19.33 -7.98
CA ARG A 571 -49.09 -18.32 -6.92
C ARG A 571 -47.93 -17.36 -7.21
N ARG A 572 -47.90 -16.85 -8.45
CA ARG A 572 -46.78 -16.07 -9.01
C ARG A 572 -46.31 -14.93 -8.11
N ALA A 573 -47.22 -14.20 -7.47
CA ALA A 573 -46.84 -13.05 -6.64
C ALA A 573 -45.96 -13.45 -5.43
N ARG A 574 -46.34 -14.50 -4.70
CA ARG A 574 -45.56 -15.00 -3.55
C ARG A 574 -44.24 -15.63 -4.02
N PHE A 575 -44.34 -16.46 -5.06
CA PHE A 575 -43.18 -17.15 -5.60
C PHE A 575 -42.12 -16.19 -6.15
N LEU A 576 -42.51 -15.18 -6.92
CA LEU A 576 -41.60 -14.17 -7.45
C LEU A 576 -40.93 -13.39 -6.31
N LEU A 577 -41.68 -13.06 -5.26
CA LEU A 577 -41.16 -12.27 -4.15
C LEU A 577 -40.13 -13.09 -3.34
N THR A 578 -40.42 -14.35 -3.01
CA THR A 578 -39.45 -15.27 -2.39
C THR A 578 -38.24 -15.51 -3.31
N ALA A 579 -38.47 -15.65 -4.63
CA ALA A 579 -37.38 -15.82 -5.61
C ALA A 579 -36.47 -14.58 -5.69
N PHE A 580 -37.02 -13.37 -5.63
CA PHE A 580 -36.23 -12.13 -5.58
C PHE A 580 -35.44 -11.99 -4.29
N ILE A 581 -35.98 -12.38 -3.13
CA ILE A 581 -35.24 -12.40 -1.86
C ILE A 581 -34.06 -13.36 -1.96
N VAL A 582 -34.30 -14.59 -2.43
CA VAL A 582 -33.24 -15.58 -2.64
C VAL A 582 -32.22 -15.09 -3.66
N ALA A 583 -32.65 -14.44 -4.75
CA ALA A 583 -31.76 -13.87 -5.76
C ALA A 583 -30.88 -12.76 -5.17
N ALA A 584 -31.43 -11.87 -4.35
CA ALA A 584 -30.66 -10.83 -3.67
C ALA A 584 -29.64 -11.45 -2.70
N GLY A 585 -30.04 -12.48 -1.95
CA GLY A 585 -29.14 -13.19 -1.02
C GLY A 585 -28.01 -13.94 -1.71
N THR A 586 -28.29 -14.65 -2.80
CA THR A 586 -27.25 -15.35 -3.55
C THR A 586 -26.35 -14.38 -4.32
N ALA A 587 -26.91 -13.31 -4.90
CA ALA A 587 -26.13 -12.26 -5.56
C ALA A 587 -25.15 -11.59 -4.59
N LEU A 588 -25.65 -11.18 -3.42
CA LEU A 588 -24.82 -10.55 -2.39
C LEU A 588 -23.74 -11.51 -1.88
N SER A 589 -24.08 -12.78 -1.66
CA SER A 589 -23.12 -13.79 -1.20
C SER A 589 -22.02 -14.06 -2.23
N VAL A 590 -22.38 -14.20 -3.51
CA VAL A 590 -21.41 -14.38 -4.60
C VAL A 590 -20.54 -13.14 -4.75
N PHE A 591 -21.14 -11.95 -4.68
CA PHE A 591 -20.41 -10.69 -4.77
C PHE A 591 -19.42 -10.54 -3.60
N ILE A 592 -19.84 -10.78 -2.35
CA ILE A 592 -18.96 -10.70 -1.17
C ILE A 592 -17.83 -11.72 -1.25
N LEU A 593 -18.14 -13.00 -1.46
CA LEU A 593 -17.12 -14.03 -1.59
C LEU A 593 -16.16 -13.72 -2.74
N GLY A 594 -16.71 -13.17 -3.81
CA GLY A 594 -15.93 -12.74 -4.95
C GLY A 594 -14.99 -11.58 -4.59
N VAL A 595 -15.49 -10.51 -4.00
CA VAL A 595 -14.67 -9.37 -3.55
C VAL A 595 -13.59 -9.85 -2.57
N LEU A 596 -13.92 -10.67 -1.58
CA LEU A 596 -12.96 -11.22 -0.62
C LEU A 596 -11.86 -12.07 -1.28
N TRP A 597 -12.20 -12.79 -2.35
CA TRP A 597 -11.24 -13.59 -3.12
C TRP A 597 -10.40 -12.75 -4.08
N GLY A 598 -10.96 -11.70 -4.70
CA GLY A 598 -10.25 -10.85 -5.66
C GLY A 598 -9.33 -9.83 -5.01
N LEU A 599 -9.68 -9.45 -3.79
CA LEU A 599 -8.81 -8.63 -2.95
C LEU A 599 -7.67 -9.45 -2.34
N HIS A 600 -7.72 -10.78 -2.37
CA HIS A 600 -6.61 -11.65 -1.99
C HIS A 600 -5.45 -11.43 -2.98
N GLY A 601 -4.37 -10.82 -2.49
CA GLY A 601 -3.17 -10.50 -3.28
C GLY A 601 -3.07 -9.03 -3.73
N ARG A 602 -4.17 -8.28 -3.87
CA ARG A 602 -4.14 -6.83 -4.21
C ARG A 602 -4.04 -5.93 -2.97
N LEU A 603 -4.75 -6.26 -1.89
CA LEU A 603 -4.71 -5.50 -0.63
C LEU A 603 -3.62 -5.97 0.32
N ALA A 604 -3.10 -7.18 0.15
CA ALA A 604 -2.08 -7.76 1.03
C ALA A 604 -0.67 -7.18 0.81
N VAL A 605 -0.55 -6.23 -0.12
CA VAL A 605 0.72 -5.64 -0.54
C VAL A 605 1.18 -4.57 0.46
N THR A 606 0.24 -3.83 1.06
CA THR A 606 0.53 -2.77 2.04
C THR A 606 0.02 -3.12 3.44
N LEU A 607 0.62 -2.56 4.49
CA LEU A 607 0.13 -2.74 5.87
C LEU A 607 -1.32 -2.24 6.01
N LEU A 608 -1.63 -1.06 5.45
CA LEU A 608 -2.99 -0.51 5.44
C LEU A 608 -3.98 -1.43 4.73
N GLY A 609 -3.63 -1.93 3.54
CA GLY A 609 -4.50 -2.83 2.79
C GLY A 609 -4.75 -4.16 3.52
N THR A 610 -3.75 -4.71 4.20
CA THR A 610 -3.88 -5.92 5.01
C THR A 610 -4.80 -5.69 6.21
N PHE A 611 -4.59 -4.58 6.93
CA PHE A 611 -5.42 -4.17 8.07
C PHE A 611 -6.89 -3.97 7.68
N VAL A 612 -7.11 -3.24 6.58
CA VAL A 612 -8.46 -2.99 6.06
C VAL A 612 -9.08 -4.29 5.60
N SER A 613 -8.36 -5.13 4.85
CA SER A 613 -8.89 -6.41 4.40
C SER A 613 -9.39 -7.25 5.57
N MET A 614 -8.66 -7.30 6.70
CA MET A 614 -9.05 -8.07 7.89
C MET A 614 -10.29 -7.52 8.59
N HIS A 615 -10.38 -6.20 8.78
CA HIS A 615 -11.55 -5.56 9.41
C HIS A 615 -12.78 -5.61 8.51
N VAL A 616 -12.57 -5.63 7.20
CA VAL A 616 -13.63 -5.64 6.21
C VAL A 616 -14.34 -6.98 6.09
N ARG A 617 -13.60 -8.10 6.26
CA ARG A 617 -14.21 -9.43 6.14
C ARG A 617 -15.31 -9.69 7.15
N SER A 618 -15.19 -9.21 8.39
CA SER A 618 -16.11 -9.58 9.47
C SER A 618 -17.52 -9.00 9.28
N TYR A 619 -17.64 -7.72 8.92
CA TYR A 619 -18.95 -7.09 8.73
C TYR A 619 -19.59 -7.49 7.39
N HIS A 620 -18.82 -7.70 6.32
CA HIS A 620 -19.36 -8.21 5.05
C HIS A 620 -19.94 -9.61 5.21
N LEU A 621 -19.25 -10.51 5.91
CA LEU A 621 -19.75 -11.86 6.20
C LEU A 621 -21.04 -11.83 7.03
N LEU A 622 -21.17 -10.87 7.94
CA LEU A 622 -22.42 -10.66 8.66
C LEU A 622 -23.57 -10.30 7.73
N MET A 623 -23.37 -9.33 6.83
CA MET A 623 -24.42 -8.92 5.89
C MET A 623 -24.87 -10.10 5.02
N ALA A 624 -23.91 -10.90 4.51
CA ALA A 624 -24.24 -12.14 3.80
C ALA A 624 -25.08 -13.09 4.66
N LEU A 625 -24.67 -13.32 5.91
CA LEU A 625 -25.36 -14.23 6.82
C LEU A 625 -26.78 -13.74 7.16
N LEU A 626 -26.98 -12.43 7.34
CA LEU A 626 -28.31 -11.83 7.57
C LEU A 626 -29.22 -12.04 6.36
N VAL A 627 -28.76 -11.76 5.14
CA VAL A 627 -29.59 -11.92 3.95
C VAL A 627 -29.87 -13.39 3.63
N LEU A 628 -28.90 -14.28 3.84
CA LEU A 628 -29.13 -15.73 3.75
C LEU A 628 -30.14 -16.21 4.79
N SER A 629 -30.11 -15.67 6.00
CA SER A 629 -31.09 -15.97 7.05
C SER A 629 -32.49 -15.47 6.66
N MET A 630 -32.61 -14.27 6.10
CA MET A 630 -33.88 -13.75 5.55
C MET A 630 -34.40 -14.65 4.42
N SER A 631 -33.53 -15.05 3.49
CA SER A 631 -33.87 -15.97 2.39
C SER A 631 -34.33 -17.34 2.90
N PHE A 632 -33.67 -17.86 3.93
CA PHE A 632 -34.05 -19.11 4.58
C PHE A 632 -35.44 -19.01 5.22
N LEU A 633 -35.69 -17.94 5.99
CA LEU A 633 -36.95 -17.71 6.68
C LEU A 633 -38.10 -17.46 5.70
N ALA A 634 -37.84 -16.73 4.62
CA ALA A 634 -38.76 -16.48 3.51
C ALA A 634 -39.30 -17.79 2.91
N VAL A 635 -38.36 -18.63 2.44
CA VAL A 635 -38.68 -19.93 1.85
C VAL A 635 -39.38 -20.84 2.86
N LEU A 636 -38.89 -20.90 4.11
CA LEU A 636 -39.50 -21.73 5.15
C LEU A 636 -40.94 -21.27 5.48
N GLY A 637 -41.16 -19.96 5.63
CA GLY A 637 -42.46 -19.36 5.90
C GLY A 637 -43.45 -19.65 4.77
N ASN A 638 -43.03 -19.43 3.53
CA ASN A 638 -43.86 -19.70 2.35
C ASN A 638 -44.19 -21.20 2.19
N LEU A 639 -43.23 -22.10 2.43
CA LEU A 639 -43.47 -23.55 2.38
C LEU A 639 -44.41 -24.01 3.51
N LEU A 640 -44.25 -23.47 4.72
CA LEU A 640 -45.15 -23.79 5.83
C LEU A 640 -46.58 -23.36 5.52
N LEU A 641 -46.74 -22.13 5.00
CA LEU A 641 -48.02 -21.59 4.61
C LEU A 641 -48.65 -22.40 3.46
N SER A 642 -47.86 -22.79 2.45
CA SER A 642 -48.30 -23.66 1.35
C SER A 642 -48.81 -25.00 1.88
N VAL A 643 -48.08 -25.64 2.80
CA VAL A 643 -48.46 -26.92 3.40
C VAL A 643 -49.74 -26.81 4.24
N THR A 644 -49.92 -25.72 4.99
CA THR A 644 -51.12 -25.50 5.80
C THR A 644 -52.35 -25.21 4.95
N GLU A 645 -52.24 -24.31 3.97
CA GLU A 645 -53.36 -23.98 3.08
C GLU A 645 -53.82 -25.21 2.27
N ARG A 646 -52.90 -26.13 1.96
CA ARG A 646 -53.15 -27.32 1.14
C ARG A 646 -53.29 -28.61 1.96
N ALA A 647 -53.44 -28.51 3.27
CA ALA A 647 -53.56 -29.69 4.14
C ALA A 647 -54.69 -30.64 3.68
N ALA A 648 -55.81 -30.09 3.19
CA ALA A 648 -56.92 -30.85 2.64
C ALA A 648 -56.58 -31.57 1.32
N GLU A 649 -55.81 -30.93 0.42
CA GLU A 649 -55.32 -31.56 -0.81
C GLU A 649 -54.38 -32.72 -0.49
N PHE A 650 -53.45 -32.52 0.43
CA PHE A 650 -52.52 -33.56 0.86
C PHE A 650 -53.23 -34.73 1.54
N ALA A 651 -54.25 -34.45 2.37
CA ALA A 651 -55.10 -35.46 2.97
C ALA A 651 -55.88 -36.28 1.93
N LEU A 652 -56.41 -35.63 0.88
CA LEU A 652 -57.09 -36.29 -0.22
C LEU A 652 -56.12 -37.18 -1.03
N LEU A 653 -54.93 -36.67 -1.39
CA LEU A 653 -53.91 -37.45 -2.09
C LEU A 653 -53.50 -38.68 -1.27
N HIS A 654 -53.34 -38.53 0.04
CA HIS A 654 -53.05 -39.64 0.94
C HIS A 654 -54.22 -40.65 1.01
N ALA A 655 -55.48 -40.18 1.04
CA ALA A 655 -56.66 -41.04 1.01
C ALA A 655 -56.82 -41.80 -0.31
N VAL A 656 -56.39 -41.22 -1.44
CA VAL A 656 -56.35 -41.85 -2.77
C VAL A 656 -55.16 -42.84 -2.91
N GLY A 657 -54.29 -42.94 -1.91
CA GLY A 657 -53.23 -43.97 -1.83
C GLY A 657 -51.80 -43.46 -2.05
N TRP A 658 -51.56 -42.14 -2.06
CA TRP A 658 -50.20 -41.61 -2.13
C TRP A 658 -49.44 -41.86 -0.83
N LYS A 659 -48.22 -42.40 -0.96
CA LYS A 659 -47.35 -42.68 0.21
C LYS A 659 -46.82 -41.37 0.81
N PRO A 660 -46.60 -41.29 2.14
CA PRO A 660 -45.97 -40.12 2.78
C PRO A 660 -44.62 -39.73 2.16
N ALA A 661 -43.85 -40.70 1.68
CA ALA A 661 -42.59 -40.47 0.97
C ALA A 661 -42.77 -39.71 -0.36
N GLN A 662 -43.87 -39.96 -1.10
CA GLN A 662 -44.18 -39.26 -2.35
C GLN A 662 -44.64 -37.83 -2.08
N LEU A 663 -45.45 -37.63 -1.05
CA LEU A 663 -45.85 -36.30 -0.59
C LEU A 663 -44.64 -35.49 -0.09
N SER A 664 -43.71 -36.13 0.63
CA SER A 664 -42.46 -35.49 1.07
C SER A 664 -41.55 -35.08 -0.09
N ARG A 665 -41.50 -35.87 -1.18
CA ARG A 665 -40.74 -35.54 -2.38
C ARG A 665 -41.35 -34.36 -3.11
N LEU A 666 -42.68 -34.28 -3.16
CA LEU A 666 -43.38 -33.16 -3.79
C LEU A 666 -43.03 -31.82 -3.11
N VAL A 667 -43.08 -31.76 -1.77
CA VAL A 667 -42.71 -30.55 -1.01
C VAL A 667 -41.22 -30.20 -1.16
N ARG A 668 -40.33 -31.19 -1.23
CA ARG A 668 -38.90 -30.95 -1.52
C ARG A 668 -38.66 -30.39 -2.92
N PHE A 669 -39.40 -30.85 -3.93
CA PHE A 669 -39.34 -30.27 -5.27
C PHE A 669 -39.91 -28.86 -5.31
N GLU A 670 -40.96 -28.58 -4.55
CA GLU A 670 -41.51 -27.22 -4.39
C GLU A 670 -40.45 -26.27 -3.80
N ALA A 671 -39.78 -26.69 -2.72
CA ALA A 671 -38.68 -25.95 -2.12
C ALA A 671 -37.51 -25.74 -3.08
N LEU A 672 -37.12 -26.79 -3.81
CA LEU A 672 -36.02 -26.73 -4.78
C LEU A 672 -36.31 -25.75 -5.91
N TRP A 673 -37.52 -25.77 -6.48
CA TRP A 673 -37.90 -24.82 -7.53
C TRP A 673 -37.95 -23.38 -7.02
N SER A 674 -38.47 -23.15 -5.81
CA SER A 674 -38.48 -21.83 -5.19
C SER A 674 -37.09 -21.26 -4.97
N VAL A 675 -36.16 -22.09 -4.52
CA VAL A 675 -34.79 -21.63 -4.29
C VAL A 675 -34.02 -21.48 -5.61
N MET A 676 -34.12 -22.43 -6.54
CA MET A 676 -33.39 -22.37 -7.82
C MET A 676 -33.85 -21.22 -8.73
N ALA A 677 -35.13 -20.87 -8.70
CA ALA A 677 -35.65 -19.73 -9.46
C ALA A 677 -35.05 -18.39 -9.03
N GLY A 678 -34.64 -18.26 -7.76
CA GLY A 678 -33.87 -17.10 -7.27
C GLY A 678 -32.36 -17.29 -7.38
N ALA A 679 -31.85 -18.48 -7.07
CA ALA A 679 -30.41 -18.73 -6.98
C ALA A 679 -29.70 -18.58 -8.32
N LEU A 680 -30.31 -19.00 -9.43
CA LEU A 680 -29.75 -18.85 -10.79
C LEU A 680 -29.55 -17.38 -11.20
N PRO A 681 -30.61 -16.54 -11.24
CA PRO A 681 -30.44 -15.12 -11.60
C PRO A 681 -29.61 -14.36 -10.55
N GLY A 682 -29.69 -14.73 -9.27
CA GLY A 682 -28.87 -14.12 -8.23
C GLY A 682 -27.39 -14.44 -8.37
N ALA A 683 -27.01 -15.70 -8.62
CA ALA A 683 -25.61 -16.06 -8.86
C ALA A 683 -25.05 -15.36 -10.11
N LEU A 684 -25.85 -15.29 -11.19
CA LEU A 684 -25.48 -14.54 -12.39
C LEU A 684 -25.34 -13.03 -12.11
N GLY A 685 -26.31 -12.44 -11.41
CA GLY A 685 -26.29 -11.02 -11.03
C GLY A 685 -25.10 -10.68 -10.13
N GLY A 686 -24.76 -11.54 -9.17
CA GLY A 686 -23.59 -11.39 -8.32
C GLY A 686 -22.27 -11.42 -9.11
N LEU A 687 -22.17 -12.30 -10.11
CA LEU A 687 -21.01 -12.34 -11.01
C LEU A 687 -20.92 -11.10 -11.92
N LEU A 688 -22.06 -10.61 -12.43
CA LEU A 688 -22.10 -9.38 -13.24
C LEU A 688 -21.73 -8.15 -12.41
N ALA A 689 -22.24 -8.05 -11.18
CA ALA A 689 -21.86 -6.99 -10.24
C ALA A 689 -20.36 -7.05 -9.92
N LEU A 690 -19.82 -8.26 -9.73
CA LEU A 690 -18.40 -8.46 -9.50
C LEU A 690 -17.56 -8.04 -10.71
N ARG A 691 -18.01 -8.34 -11.93
CA ARG A 691 -17.38 -7.88 -13.18
C ARG A 691 -17.31 -6.36 -13.28
N ALA A 692 -18.37 -5.67 -12.86
CA ALA A 692 -18.42 -4.21 -12.91
C ALA A 692 -17.43 -3.54 -11.94
N VAL A 693 -17.09 -4.21 -10.83
CA VAL A 693 -16.19 -3.68 -9.79
C VAL A 693 -14.74 -4.10 -10.00
N LEU A 694 -14.48 -5.30 -10.54
CA LEU A 694 -13.14 -5.84 -10.74
C LEU A 694 -12.85 -6.10 -12.23
N PRO A 695 -12.11 -5.21 -12.92
CA PRO A 695 -11.58 -5.52 -14.25
C PRO A 695 -10.53 -6.64 -14.14
N GLY A 696 -10.71 -7.73 -14.90
CA GLY A 696 -9.81 -8.91 -14.91
C GLY A 696 -10.40 -10.20 -14.35
N LEU A 697 -11.61 -10.60 -14.77
CA LEU A 697 -12.21 -11.87 -14.36
C LEU A 697 -11.53 -13.07 -15.05
N ASN A 698 -10.81 -13.89 -14.27
CA ASN A 698 -10.26 -15.19 -14.69
C ASN A 698 -11.34 -16.30 -14.76
N LEU A 699 -11.06 -17.42 -15.43
CA LEU A 699 -11.98 -18.57 -15.52
C LEU A 699 -12.32 -19.19 -14.14
N LEU A 700 -11.41 -19.08 -13.15
CA LEU A 700 -11.62 -19.58 -11.79
C LEU A 700 -12.82 -18.93 -11.07
N TRP A 701 -13.18 -17.71 -11.45
CA TRP A 701 -14.34 -17.00 -10.89
C TRP A 701 -15.66 -17.66 -11.26
N ALA A 702 -15.70 -18.40 -12.38
CA ALA A 702 -16.86 -19.19 -12.77
C ALA A 702 -17.18 -20.30 -11.76
N LEU A 703 -16.25 -20.69 -10.87
CA LEU A 703 -16.47 -21.67 -9.80
C LEU A 703 -17.40 -21.15 -8.69
N PHE A 704 -17.56 -19.83 -8.54
CA PHE A 704 -18.52 -19.26 -7.59
C PHE A 704 -19.97 -19.56 -7.99
N PHE A 705 -20.25 -19.72 -9.29
CA PHE A 705 -21.58 -20.07 -9.78
C PHE A 705 -22.05 -21.46 -9.30
N PRO A 706 -21.34 -22.58 -9.57
CA PRO A 706 -21.74 -23.88 -9.07
C PRO A 706 -21.69 -23.95 -7.54
N ALA A 707 -20.75 -23.26 -6.87
CA ALA A 707 -20.71 -23.20 -5.40
C ALA A 707 -21.96 -22.55 -4.81
N ALA A 708 -22.42 -21.43 -5.39
CA ALA A 708 -23.65 -20.75 -4.96
C ALA A 708 -24.90 -21.62 -5.17
N LEU A 709 -24.95 -22.38 -6.27
CA LEU A 709 -26.04 -23.32 -6.54
C LEU A 709 -26.05 -24.49 -5.55
N LEU A 710 -24.87 -25.03 -5.19
CA LEU A 710 -24.74 -26.08 -4.18
C LEU A 710 -25.20 -25.59 -2.81
N LEU A 711 -24.77 -24.40 -2.39
CA LEU A 711 -25.20 -23.77 -1.14
C LEU A 711 -26.72 -23.58 -1.11
N SER A 712 -27.29 -23.09 -2.21
CA SER A 712 -28.73 -22.89 -2.37
C SER A 712 -29.51 -24.21 -2.37
N GLY A 713 -28.98 -25.26 -3.00
CA GLY A 713 -29.54 -26.61 -2.92
C GLY A 713 -29.55 -27.15 -1.48
N GLY A 714 -28.49 -26.89 -0.71
CA GLY A 714 -28.43 -27.15 0.73
C GLY A 714 -29.51 -26.39 1.50
N MET A 715 -29.69 -25.09 1.21
CA MET A 715 -30.74 -24.27 1.80
C MET A 715 -32.14 -24.84 1.54
N ALA A 716 -32.45 -25.27 0.31
CA ALA A 716 -33.72 -25.90 -0.04
C ALA A 716 -33.98 -27.22 0.73
N ALA A 717 -32.93 -28.01 0.95
CA ALA A 717 -33.02 -29.23 1.74
C ALA A 717 -33.30 -28.94 3.23
N LEU A 718 -32.66 -27.90 3.78
CA LEU A 718 -32.85 -27.48 5.17
C LEU A 718 -34.23 -26.86 5.41
N THR A 719 -34.70 -25.97 4.54
CA THR A 719 -36.01 -25.30 4.69
C THR A 719 -37.18 -26.28 4.56
N SER A 720 -37.06 -27.28 3.68
CA SER A 720 -38.12 -28.29 3.48
C SER A 720 -38.22 -29.32 4.61
N TRP A 721 -37.20 -29.45 5.47
CA TRP A 721 -37.15 -30.49 6.51
C TRP A 721 -38.31 -30.40 7.51
N TYR A 722 -38.58 -29.21 8.06
CA TYR A 722 -39.63 -29.00 9.05
C TYR A 722 -41.05 -29.10 8.47
N PRO A 723 -41.40 -28.44 7.33
CA PRO A 723 -42.69 -28.62 6.65
C PRO A 723 -42.97 -30.08 6.30
N VAL A 724 -41.98 -30.83 5.80
CA VAL A 724 -42.12 -32.26 5.49
C VAL A 724 -42.43 -33.08 6.74
N ARG A 725 -41.76 -32.81 7.87
CA ARG A 725 -42.07 -33.48 9.15
C ARG A 725 -43.46 -33.15 9.68
N ARG A 726 -43.96 -31.93 9.45
CA ARG A 726 -45.33 -31.56 9.79
C ARG A 726 -46.33 -32.31 8.91
N LEU A 727 -46.05 -32.39 7.61
CA LEU A 727 -46.88 -33.09 6.62
C LEU A 727 -47.04 -34.58 6.94
N THR A 728 -45.98 -35.28 7.32
CA THR A 728 -46.03 -36.72 7.63
C THR A 728 -46.81 -37.04 8.91
N ARG A 729 -47.13 -36.04 9.73
CA ARG A 729 -47.92 -36.18 10.95
C ARG A 729 -49.39 -35.82 10.76
N LEU A 730 -49.80 -35.42 9.55
CA LEU A 730 -51.20 -35.13 9.26
C LEU A 730 -52.01 -36.42 9.19
N LEU A 731 -53.08 -36.49 9.96
CA LEU A 731 -54.06 -37.58 9.91
C LEU A 731 -55.19 -37.19 8.94
N PRO A 732 -55.36 -37.87 7.80
CA PRO A 732 -56.34 -37.48 6.77
C PRO A 732 -57.77 -37.36 7.31
N ALA A 733 -58.17 -38.29 8.18
CA ALA A 733 -59.48 -38.29 8.82
C ALA A 733 -59.73 -37.06 9.69
N ARG A 734 -58.68 -36.52 10.34
CA ARG A 734 -58.79 -35.33 11.20
C ARG A 734 -58.95 -34.07 10.35
N VAL A 735 -58.11 -33.89 9.32
CA VAL A 735 -58.11 -32.70 8.46
C VAL A 735 -59.40 -32.59 7.61
N LEU A 736 -59.97 -33.73 7.20
CA LEU A 736 -61.21 -33.76 6.41
C LEU A 736 -62.49 -33.66 7.26
N SER A 737 -62.39 -33.80 8.59
CA SER A 737 -63.52 -33.62 9.50
C SER A 737 -63.81 -32.13 9.78
N ALA A 738 -65.08 -31.78 9.97
CA ALA A 738 -65.48 -30.42 10.34
C ALA A 738 -64.86 -29.96 11.69
N GLU A 739 -64.53 -30.92 12.55
CA GLU A 739 -63.99 -30.71 13.89
C GLU A 739 -62.47 -30.48 13.90
N GLY A 740 -61.73 -31.16 13.02
CA GLY A 740 -60.29 -30.89 12.84
C GLY A 740 -60.02 -29.51 12.22
N ARG A 741 -60.94 -28.99 11.42
CA ARG A 741 -60.87 -27.64 10.84
C ARG A 741 -60.94 -26.52 11.90
N ARG A 742 -61.61 -26.77 13.04
CA ARG A 742 -61.68 -25.85 14.20
C ARG A 742 -60.52 -26.00 15.20
N LEU A 743 -59.91 -27.19 15.28
CA LEU A 743 -58.78 -27.46 16.19
C LEU A 743 -57.44 -26.98 15.64
N ASP A 744 -57.25 -26.94 14.32
CA ASP A 744 -56.06 -26.32 13.72
C ASP A 744 -56.04 -24.79 13.93
N GLU A 745 -57.20 -24.12 13.96
CA GLU A 745 -57.32 -22.67 14.25
C GLU A 745 -56.94 -22.30 15.70
N THR A 746 -57.05 -23.24 16.65
CA THR A 746 -56.73 -23.01 18.09
C THR A 746 -55.32 -23.48 18.49
N GLY A 747 -54.66 -24.26 17.63
CA GLY A 747 -53.36 -24.90 17.88
C GLY A 747 -52.13 -24.16 17.35
N GLU A 748 -52.24 -22.93 16.85
CA GLU A 748 -51.13 -22.20 16.19
C GLU A 748 -50.11 -21.57 17.17
N ALA A 749 -50.51 -21.27 18.41
CA ALA A 749 -49.67 -20.62 19.43
C ALA A 749 -48.32 -21.33 19.75
N PRO A 750 -48.20 -22.68 19.79
CA PRO A 750 -46.94 -23.37 20.04
C PRO A 750 -45.99 -23.39 18.82
N ALA A 751 -46.52 -23.30 17.60
CA ALA A 751 -45.72 -23.30 16.37
C ALA A 751 -45.05 -21.93 16.15
N ALA A 752 -45.80 -20.84 16.37
CA ALA A 752 -45.28 -19.48 16.34
C ALA A 752 -44.17 -19.25 17.39
N ARG A 753 -44.33 -19.79 18.62
CA ARG A 753 -43.29 -19.74 19.66
C ARG A 753 -42.01 -20.48 19.28
N ARG A 754 -42.11 -21.65 18.64
CA ARG A 754 -40.95 -22.41 18.16
C ARG A 754 -40.23 -21.69 17.03
N PHE A 755 -40.98 -21.02 16.14
CA PHE A 755 -40.42 -20.21 15.07
C PHE A 755 -39.69 -18.97 15.62
N ALA A 756 -40.29 -18.28 16.59
CA ALA A 756 -39.67 -17.16 17.30
C ALA A 756 -38.40 -17.57 18.05
N LEU A 757 -38.36 -18.75 18.66
CA LEU A 757 -37.18 -19.30 19.32
C LEU A 757 -36.03 -19.59 18.34
N VAL A 758 -36.33 -20.12 17.14
CA VAL A 758 -35.31 -20.33 16.10
C VAL A 758 -34.78 -19.00 15.57
N LEU A 759 -35.65 -18.00 15.41
CA LEU A 759 -35.26 -16.64 15.02
C LEU A 759 -34.38 -15.97 16.08
N LEU A 760 -34.75 -16.09 17.36
CA LEU A 760 -33.98 -15.57 18.51
C LEU A 760 -32.65 -16.31 18.70
N ALA A 761 -32.61 -17.62 18.50
CA ALA A 761 -31.38 -18.41 18.59
C ALA A 761 -30.43 -18.10 17.44
N THR A 762 -30.95 -17.95 16.22
CA THR A 762 -30.16 -17.55 15.04
C THR A 762 -29.64 -16.12 15.22
N GLY A 763 -30.49 -15.19 15.64
CA GLY A 763 -30.10 -13.81 15.95
C GLY A 763 -29.10 -13.70 17.10
N GLY A 764 -29.27 -14.49 18.16
CA GLY A 764 -28.35 -14.57 19.30
C GLY A 764 -27.00 -15.17 18.94
N ALA A 765 -26.97 -16.23 18.12
CA ALA A 765 -25.73 -16.82 17.62
C ALA A 765 -24.96 -15.85 16.72
N LEU A 766 -25.67 -15.10 15.87
CA LEU A 766 -25.13 -13.99 15.05
C LEU A 766 -24.55 -12.87 15.91
N LEU A 767 -25.25 -12.48 16.98
CA LEU A 767 -24.79 -11.46 17.93
C LEU A 767 -23.52 -11.90 18.68
N VAL A 768 -23.45 -13.18 19.07
CA VAL A 768 -22.30 -13.76 19.77
C VAL A 768 -21.08 -13.88 18.86
N THR A 769 -21.25 -14.29 17.60
CA THR A 769 -20.15 -14.31 16.63
C THR A 769 -19.66 -12.90 16.29
N MET A 770 -20.53 -11.88 16.29
CA MET A 770 -20.11 -10.47 16.19
C MET A 770 -19.30 -10.00 17.40
N LEU A 771 -19.79 -10.25 18.61
CA LEU A 771 -19.13 -9.80 19.85
C LEU A 771 -17.78 -10.48 20.07
N LEU A 772 -17.64 -11.75 19.65
CA LEU A 772 -16.38 -12.47 19.67
C LEU A 772 -15.45 -12.04 18.53
N GLY A 773 -15.98 -11.71 17.35
CA GLY A 773 -15.21 -11.19 16.21
C GLY A 773 -14.64 -9.78 16.43
N GLY A 774 -15.34 -8.93 17.18
CA GLY A 774 -14.90 -7.57 17.54
C GLY A 774 -13.84 -7.53 18.65
N ARG A 775 -13.62 -8.63 19.40
CA ARG A 775 -12.57 -8.74 20.43
C ARG A 775 -11.26 -9.33 19.94
N GLY A 776 -11.04 -9.31 18.63
CA GLY A 776 -9.75 -9.69 18.04
C GLY A 776 -8.58 -8.86 18.56
N ASP A 777 -8.81 -7.65 19.06
CA ASP A 777 -7.72 -6.74 19.45
C ASP A 777 -7.07 -7.13 20.78
N VAL A 778 -7.82 -7.75 21.70
CA VAL A 778 -7.30 -8.23 23.00
C VAL A 778 -6.48 -9.52 22.82
N VAL A 779 -6.89 -10.41 21.91
CA VAL A 779 -6.12 -11.63 21.60
C VAL A 779 -4.88 -11.29 20.75
N ARG A 780 -4.96 -10.28 19.87
CA ARG A 780 -3.85 -9.89 18.97
C ARG A 780 -2.78 -9.03 19.67
N HIS A 781 -3.16 -8.08 20.53
CA HIS A 781 -2.17 -7.38 21.37
C HIS A 781 -1.52 -8.32 22.41
N ALA A 782 -2.24 -9.31 22.93
CA ALA A 782 -1.68 -10.29 23.85
C ALA A 782 -0.74 -11.31 23.17
N ALA A 783 -0.88 -11.53 21.86
CA ALA A 783 -0.15 -12.59 21.15
C ALA A 783 1.09 -12.14 20.37
N LYS A 784 1.36 -10.83 20.22
CA LYS A 784 2.50 -10.31 19.40
C LYS A 784 2.64 -11.02 18.03
N LEU A 785 1.51 -11.37 17.41
CA LEU A 785 1.51 -11.99 16.10
C LEU A 785 1.72 -10.88 15.06
N ASP A 786 2.92 -10.81 14.49
CA ASP A 786 3.19 -10.00 13.29
C ASP A 786 2.19 -10.40 12.21
N LEU A 787 1.31 -9.45 11.84
CA LEU A 787 0.22 -9.66 10.88
C LEU A 787 0.67 -9.47 9.43
N THR A 788 1.96 -9.30 9.18
CA THR A 788 2.54 -9.32 7.84
C THR A 788 2.72 -10.77 7.40
N PRO A 789 2.11 -11.23 6.28
CA PRO A 789 2.67 -12.40 5.62
C PRO A 789 4.12 -12.05 5.27
N ALA A 790 5.08 -12.81 5.81
CA ALA A 790 6.49 -12.60 5.48
C ALA A 790 6.61 -12.59 3.94
N PRO A 791 7.24 -11.58 3.35
CA PRO A 791 7.38 -11.54 1.90
C PRO A 791 8.08 -12.84 1.48
N THR A 792 7.45 -13.58 0.58
CA THR A 792 8.00 -14.81 0.05
C THR A 792 8.80 -14.50 -1.20
N LEU A 793 9.87 -15.25 -1.44
CA LEU A 793 10.58 -15.16 -2.71
C LEU A 793 9.58 -15.24 -3.87
N PRO A 794 9.62 -14.29 -4.82
CA PRO A 794 8.78 -14.41 -6.01
C PRO A 794 9.10 -15.75 -6.66
N ALA A 795 8.05 -16.46 -7.10
CA ALA A 795 8.23 -17.66 -7.90
C ALA A 795 9.21 -17.31 -9.04
N PRO A 796 10.18 -18.20 -9.37
CA PRO A 796 11.18 -17.92 -10.40
C PRO A 796 10.46 -17.35 -11.61
N GLN A 797 10.88 -16.16 -12.06
CA GLN A 797 10.27 -15.43 -13.17
C GLN A 797 10.01 -16.43 -14.28
N ARG A 798 8.74 -16.79 -14.48
CA ARG A 798 8.33 -17.64 -15.59
C ARG A 798 8.67 -16.84 -16.84
N ASP A 799 9.30 -17.49 -17.80
CA ASP A 799 9.37 -16.95 -19.15
C ASP A 799 7.94 -16.62 -19.59
N VAL A 800 7.64 -15.32 -19.65
CA VAL A 800 6.32 -14.84 -20.04
C VAL A 800 6.17 -15.20 -21.52
N ALA A 801 5.16 -16.02 -21.84
CA ALA A 801 4.86 -16.35 -23.23
C ALA A 801 4.55 -15.06 -24.01
N LEU A 802 4.93 -15.00 -25.28
CA LEU A 802 4.71 -13.82 -26.12
C LEU A 802 3.24 -13.36 -26.10
N ASP A 803 2.31 -14.31 -26.03
CA ASP A 803 0.87 -14.07 -25.99
C ASP A 803 0.44 -13.34 -24.71
N GLU A 804 1.04 -13.70 -23.57
CA GLU A 804 0.79 -13.09 -22.25
C GLU A 804 1.48 -11.71 -22.16
N ALA A 805 2.66 -11.57 -22.75
CA ALA A 805 3.36 -10.29 -22.89
C ALA A 805 2.56 -9.29 -23.73
N VAL A 806 2.01 -9.74 -24.86
CA VAL A 806 1.14 -8.93 -25.72
C VAL A 806 -0.14 -8.55 -24.97
N GLN A 807 -0.74 -9.46 -24.20
CA GLN A 807 -1.88 -9.11 -23.33
C GLN A 807 -1.52 -8.06 -22.28
N HIS A 808 -0.33 -8.11 -21.68
CA HIS A 808 0.13 -7.08 -20.76
C HIS A 808 0.33 -5.73 -21.47
N ILE A 809 0.87 -5.73 -22.70
CA ILE A 809 1.00 -4.52 -23.52
C ILE A 809 -0.38 -3.95 -23.85
N THR A 810 -1.33 -4.79 -24.27
CA THR A 810 -2.71 -4.35 -24.58
C THR A 810 -3.43 -3.84 -23.34
N ALA A 811 -3.28 -4.52 -22.19
CA ALA A 811 -3.83 -4.05 -20.93
C ALA A 811 -3.21 -2.72 -20.49
N LEU A 812 -1.91 -2.51 -20.73
CA LEU A 812 -1.23 -1.24 -20.46
C LEU A 812 -1.73 -0.12 -21.39
N SER A 813 -2.02 -0.41 -22.67
CA SER A 813 -2.59 0.57 -23.61
C SER A 813 -4.06 0.89 -23.34
N ASP A 814 -4.84 -0.10 -22.90
CA ASP A 814 -6.28 0.05 -22.60
C ASP A 814 -6.55 0.90 -21.34
N LEU A 815 -5.52 1.12 -20.50
CA LEU A 815 -5.62 1.95 -19.30
C LEU A 815 -5.64 3.47 -19.60
N GLY A 816 -5.57 3.88 -20.88
CA GLY A 816 -5.68 5.28 -21.29
C GLY A 816 -4.46 6.15 -20.98
N PRO A 817 -4.51 7.46 -21.32
CA PRO A 817 -3.43 8.40 -21.02
C PRO A 817 -3.24 8.52 -19.50
N ARG A 818 -2.02 8.24 -19.04
CA ARG A 818 -1.63 8.40 -17.63
C ARG A 818 -1.04 9.80 -17.45
N SER A 819 -1.37 10.47 -16.34
CA SER A 819 -0.93 11.85 -16.07
C SER A 819 0.56 12.05 -16.32
N SER A 820 0.93 13.17 -16.94
CA SER A 820 2.31 13.64 -17.15
C SER A 820 3.14 13.74 -15.85
N LEU A 821 2.48 13.68 -14.69
CA LEU A 821 3.05 13.74 -13.35
C LEU A 821 3.69 12.43 -12.85
N GLN A 822 3.57 11.30 -13.57
CA GLN A 822 4.17 10.01 -13.15
C GLN A 822 5.02 9.35 -14.25
N PRO A 823 6.13 9.98 -14.68
CA PRO A 823 7.01 9.46 -15.75
C PRO A 823 7.66 8.11 -15.40
N GLU A 824 7.87 7.82 -14.12
CA GLU A 824 8.54 6.60 -13.66
C GLU A 824 7.69 5.33 -13.85
N ALA A 825 6.38 5.42 -13.64
CA ALA A 825 5.46 4.29 -13.88
C ALA A 825 5.38 3.93 -15.37
N GLN A 826 5.49 4.93 -16.25
CA GLN A 826 5.54 4.73 -17.70
C GLN A 826 6.89 4.15 -18.14
N ALA A 827 8.00 4.65 -17.59
CA ALA A 827 9.33 4.10 -17.82
C ALA A 827 9.45 2.64 -17.37
N ALA A 828 8.94 2.31 -16.18
CA ALA A 828 8.95 0.94 -15.65
C ALA A 828 8.13 -0.04 -16.51
N ALA A 829 6.99 0.42 -17.04
CA ALA A 829 6.17 -0.37 -17.97
C ALA A 829 6.90 -0.59 -19.31
N ALA A 830 7.54 0.46 -19.86
CA ALA A 830 8.36 0.34 -21.06
C ALA A 830 9.56 -0.58 -20.86
N ASP A 831 10.22 -0.53 -19.71
CA ASP A 831 11.36 -1.40 -19.36
C ASP A 831 10.92 -2.86 -19.17
N TYR A 832 9.73 -3.09 -18.63
CA TYR A 832 9.14 -4.42 -18.60
C TYR A 832 8.94 -4.97 -20.02
N ILE A 833 8.31 -4.19 -20.90
CA ILE A 833 8.05 -4.60 -22.30
C ILE A 833 9.37 -4.85 -23.05
N ALA A 834 10.33 -3.94 -22.93
CA ALA A 834 11.63 -4.06 -23.58
C ALA A 834 12.38 -5.32 -23.12
N ARG A 835 12.39 -5.61 -21.81
CA ARG A 835 13.01 -6.82 -21.27
C ARG A 835 12.33 -8.09 -21.76
N VAL A 836 11.00 -8.12 -21.81
CA VAL A 836 10.26 -9.29 -22.30
C VAL A 836 10.55 -9.55 -23.78
N LEU A 837 10.57 -8.51 -24.61
CA LEU A 837 10.92 -8.63 -26.03
C LEU A 837 12.39 -9.05 -26.24
N GLN A 838 13.32 -8.48 -25.47
CA GLN A 838 14.74 -8.87 -25.50
C GLN A 838 14.96 -10.33 -25.08
N ALA A 839 14.24 -10.80 -24.05
CA ALA A 839 14.30 -12.19 -23.60
C ALA A 839 13.83 -13.17 -24.69
N GLN A 840 12.99 -12.72 -25.63
CA GLN A 840 12.53 -13.49 -26.79
C GLN A 840 13.44 -13.32 -28.02
N GLY A 841 14.63 -12.71 -27.86
CA GLY A 841 15.62 -12.56 -28.92
C GLY A 841 15.41 -11.38 -29.86
N TRP A 842 14.49 -10.46 -29.55
CA TRP A 842 14.28 -9.25 -30.35
C TRP A 842 15.34 -8.20 -30.01
N GLN A 843 15.87 -7.53 -31.03
CA GLN A 843 16.66 -6.32 -30.83
C GLN A 843 15.71 -5.16 -30.54
N VAL A 844 15.70 -4.71 -29.29
CA VAL A 844 14.87 -3.60 -28.83
C VAL A 844 15.75 -2.38 -28.63
N GLU A 845 15.51 -1.33 -29.41
CA GLU A 845 16.15 -0.03 -29.24
C GLU A 845 15.20 0.88 -28.45
N ARG A 846 15.67 1.41 -27.32
CA ARG A 846 14.94 2.40 -26.55
C ARG A 846 15.26 3.78 -27.09
N ARG A 847 14.24 4.52 -27.52
CA ARG A 847 14.35 5.95 -27.81
C ARG A 847 13.39 6.72 -26.91
N ALA A 848 13.95 7.61 -26.09
CA ALA A 848 13.14 8.61 -25.40
C ALA A 848 12.62 9.59 -26.45
N VAL A 849 11.32 9.64 -26.63
CA VAL A 849 10.68 10.71 -27.42
C VAL A 849 10.23 11.74 -26.40
N PRO A 850 10.81 12.95 -26.37
CA PRO A 850 10.36 13.97 -25.44
C PRO A 850 8.90 14.29 -25.72
N ILE A 851 8.10 14.45 -24.67
CA ILE A 851 6.70 14.86 -24.83
C ILE A 851 6.73 16.32 -25.32
N PRO A 852 6.26 16.58 -26.55
CA PRO A 852 6.27 17.92 -27.10
C PRO A 852 5.22 18.75 -26.37
N VAL A 853 5.62 19.94 -25.96
CA VAL A 853 4.74 20.98 -25.44
C VAL A 853 4.50 21.97 -26.55
N LEU A 854 3.23 22.25 -26.81
CA LEU A 854 2.84 23.30 -27.75
C LEU A 854 2.31 24.49 -26.96
N ASP A 855 3.08 25.57 -26.94
CA ASP A 855 2.60 26.86 -26.46
C ASP A 855 1.90 27.60 -27.61
N LEU A 856 0.68 28.04 -27.38
CA LEU A 856 -0.10 28.87 -28.29
C LEU A 856 -0.04 30.33 -27.83
N PHE A 857 0.11 31.26 -28.77
CA PHE A 857 0.28 32.70 -28.50
C PHE A 857 -0.78 33.54 -29.23
N ALA A 858 -1.26 34.59 -28.56
CA ALA A 858 -2.12 35.63 -29.14
C ALA A 858 -1.34 36.66 -29.97
N GLU A 859 -2.06 37.51 -30.71
CA GLU A 859 -1.51 38.58 -31.58
C GLU A 859 -0.58 39.57 -30.85
N GLY A 860 -0.65 39.66 -29.52
CA GLY A 860 0.22 40.49 -28.67
C GLY A 860 1.41 39.77 -28.03
N GLY A 861 1.66 38.50 -28.37
CA GLY A 861 2.80 37.71 -27.85
C GLY A 861 2.61 37.10 -26.45
N GLY A 862 1.44 37.29 -25.82
CA GLY A 862 1.08 36.60 -24.58
C GLY A 862 0.75 35.13 -24.86
N ARG A 863 1.27 34.22 -24.02
CA ARG A 863 0.94 32.79 -24.07
C ARG A 863 -0.51 32.59 -23.64
N THR A 864 -1.33 31.95 -24.47
CA THR A 864 -2.77 31.75 -24.24
C THR A 864 -3.12 30.34 -23.77
N LEU A 865 -2.44 29.32 -24.30
CA LEU A 865 -2.69 27.91 -23.94
C LEU A 865 -1.41 27.10 -24.09
N GLN A 866 -1.19 26.16 -23.18
CA GLN A 866 -0.09 25.20 -23.25
C GLN A 866 -0.71 23.81 -23.36
N LEU A 867 -0.48 23.11 -24.47
CA LEU A 867 -0.94 21.72 -24.65
C LEU A 867 0.21 20.76 -24.30
N PRO A 868 -0.04 19.65 -23.57
CA PRO A 868 -1.35 19.15 -23.13
C PRO A 868 -1.93 19.85 -21.89
N THR A 869 -3.26 19.78 -21.72
CA THR A 869 -4.06 20.26 -20.57
C THR A 869 -4.97 19.15 -20.04
N ASP A 870 -5.69 19.38 -18.94
CA ASP A 870 -6.69 18.46 -18.39
C ASP A 870 -7.90 18.24 -19.32
N GLU A 871 -8.12 19.15 -20.27
CA GLU A 871 -9.27 19.13 -21.20
C GLU A 871 -8.92 18.58 -22.58
N VAL A 872 -7.69 18.85 -23.06
CA VAL A 872 -7.25 18.54 -24.43
C VAL A 872 -5.79 18.09 -24.44
N TYR A 873 -5.47 17.05 -25.21
CA TYR A 873 -4.12 16.50 -25.34
C TYR A 873 -3.69 16.32 -26.80
N ILE A 874 -2.38 16.10 -27.02
CA ILE A 874 -1.80 15.82 -28.35
C ILE A 874 -1.85 14.31 -28.58
N GLY A 875 -2.66 13.86 -29.53
CA GLY A 875 -2.84 12.44 -29.87
C GLY A 875 -1.71 11.88 -30.74
N ALA A 876 -1.21 12.67 -31.68
CA ALA A 876 -0.07 12.32 -32.52
C ALA A 876 0.58 13.57 -33.12
N MET A 877 1.79 13.41 -33.66
CA MET A 877 2.53 14.52 -34.24
C MET A 877 3.45 14.05 -35.39
N ALA A 878 3.57 14.88 -36.43
CA ALA A 878 4.59 14.76 -37.46
C ALA A 878 5.40 16.06 -37.55
N VAL A 879 6.72 15.96 -37.35
CA VAL A 879 7.65 17.10 -37.43
C VAL A 879 8.91 16.67 -38.16
N HIS A 880 9.48 17.58 -38.94
CA HIS A 880 10.80 17.36 -39.50
C HIS A 880 11.86 17.58 -38.41
N PHE A 881 12.42 16.51 -37.87
CA PHE A 881 13.35 16.55 -36.72
C PHE A 881 14.54 17.50 -36.89
N SER A 882 14.99 17.78 -38.11
CA SER A 882 16.08 18.75 -38.36
C SER A 882 15.72 20.20 -38.01
N GLN A 883 14.45 20.50 -37.77
CA GLN A 883 13.96 21.85 -37.45
C GLN A 883 13.81 22.08 -35.94
N LEU A 884 13.92 21.04 -35.12
CA LEU A 884 13.88 21.14 -33.66
C LEU A 884 15.30 21.26 -33.10
N ARG A 885 15.59 22.36 -32.41
CA ARG A 885 16.89 22.58 -31.74
C ARG A 885 16.70 22.50 -30.21
N PRO A 886 17.66 21.91 -29.47
CA PRO A 886 17.59 21.90 -28.00
C PRO A 886 17.53 23.33 -27.44
N GLY A 887 16.48 23.64 -26.68
CA GLY A 887 16.27 24.96 -26.07
C GLY A 887 15.69 26.05 -26.99
N GLU A 888 15.55 25.81 -28.30
CA GLU A 888 14.91 26.73 -29.25
C GLU A 888 13.64 26.08 -29.80
N GLY A 889 12.47 26.51 -29.31
CA GLY A 889 11.17 26.02 -29.79
C GLY A 889 10.92 26.41 -31.25
N LEU A 890 10.34 25.49 -32.03
CA LEU A 890 9.90 25.74 -33.40
C LEU A 890 8.69 26.69 -33.34
N ARG A 891 8.93 27.98 -33.57
CA ARG A 891 7.90 29.02 -33.59
C ARG A 891 7.44 29.28 -35.01
N ALA A 892 6.17 29.02 -35.30
CA ALA A 892 5.59 29.19 -36.61
C ALA A 892 4.11 29.60 -36.54
N PRO A 893 3.54 30.21 -37.61
CA PRO A 893 2.13 30.55 -37.66
C PRO A 893 1.26 29.29 -37.59
N LEU A 894 0.11 29.40 -36.94
CA LEU A 894 -0.83 28.29 -36.78
C LEU A 894 -1.82 28.21 -37.94
N LEU A 895 -2.11 26.99 -38.39
CA LEU A 895 -3.22 26.66 -39.28
C LEU A 895 -4.08 25.58 -38.62
N ARG A 896 -5.34 25.89 -38.32
CA ARG A 896 -6.27 24.93 -37.71
C ARG A 896 -7.13 24.30 -38.79
N LEU A 897 -7.28 22.99 -38.73
CA LEU A 897 -8.12 22.20 -39.62
C LEU A 897 -8.99 21.28 -38.77
N SER A 898 -10.27 21.22 -39.11
CA SER A 898 -11.18 20.20 -38.55
C SER A 898 -10.82 18.83 -39.12
N ALA A 899 -11.07 17.77 -38.35
CA ALA A 899 -10.85 16.37 -38.74
C ALA A 899 -11.39 16.01 -40.15
N ASP A 900 -12.50 16.63 -40.58
CA ASP A 900 -13.16 16.36 -41.87
C ASP A 900 -12.80 17.36 -42.99
N ALA A 901 -11.91 18.32 -42.74
CA ALA A 901 -11.57 19.35 -43.72
C ALA A 901 -10.74 18.79 -44.89
N PRO A 902 -11.05 19.14 -46.16
CA PRO A 902 -10.22 18.73 -47.29
C PRO A 902 -8.82 19.35 -47.18
N PRO A 903 -7.78 18.65 -47.66
CA PRO A 903 -6.40 19.12 -47.50
C PRO A 903 -6.16 20.44 -48.26
N PRO A 904 -5.56 21.46 -47.61
CA PRO A 904 -5.26 22.74 -48.25
C PRO A 904 -4.15 22.61 -49.31
N ALA A 905 -4.05 23.59 -50.20
CA ALA A 905 -3.00 23.60 -51.23
C ALA A 905 -1.60 23.71 -50.58
N ALA A 906 -0.57 23.11 -51.18
CA ALA A 906 0.79 23.05 -50.62
C ALA A 906 1.34 24.43 -50.19
N GLY A 907 1.05 25.49 -50.97
CA GLY A 907 1.46 26.86 -50.66
C GLY A 907 0.85 27.45 -49.39
N ASP A 908 -0.30 26.95 -48.92
CA ASP A 908 -0.97 27.43 -47.71
C ASP A 908 -0.44 26.77 -46.43
N ILE A 909 0.26 25.64 -46.57
CA ILE A 909 0.82 24.84 -45.47
C ILE A 909 2.27 25.26 -45.14
N ARG A 910 2.96 25.85 -46.12
CA ARG A 910 4.40 26.13 -46.05
C ARG A 910 4.82 26.88 -44.79
N GLY A 911 5.66 26.24 -43.96
CA GLY A 911 6.26 26.82 -42.75
C GLY A 911 5.29 27.08 -41.59
N LYS A 912 4.09 26.48 -41.61
CA LYS A 912 3.08 26.61 -40.55
C LYS A 912 3.01 25.37 -39.65
N ILE A 913 2.53 25.56 -38.43
CA ILE A 913 2.14 24.48 -37.52
C ILE A 913 0.66 24.18 -37.77
N ILE A 914 0.35 22.97 -38.21
CA ILE A 914 -1.01 22.52 -38.50
C ILE A 914 -1.58 21.82 -37.26
N LEU A 915 -2.78 22.24 -36.84
CA LEU A 915 -3.56 21.55 -35.80
C LEU A 915 -4.73 20.83 -36.46
N LEU A 916 -4.73 19.50 -36.42
CA LEU A 916 -5.84 18.64 -36.79
C LEU A 916 -6.69 18.44 -35.53
N VAL A 917 -7.86 19.05 -35.50
CA VAL A 917 -8.72 19.10 -34.30
C VAL A 917 -9.88 18.12 -34.46
N ASP A 918 -9.97 17.16 -33.53
CA ASP A 918 -11.13 16.28 -33.40
C ASP A 918 -12.06 16.79 -32.31
N ASP A 919 -13.31 17.07 -32.64
CA ASP A 919 -14.34 17.41 -31.65
C ASP A 919 -15.16 16.21 -31.19
N THR A 920 -15.02 15.07 -31.88
CA THR A 920 -15.84 13.88 -31.62
C THR A 920 -15.22 12.98 -30.56
N GLY A 921 -13.89 12.98 -30.44
CA GLY A 921 -13.15 12.07 -29.58
C GLY A 921 -13.28 10.60 -29.98
N GLU A 922 -13.88 10.30 -31.14
CA GLU A 922 -14.05 8.95 -31.67
C GLU A 922 -12.79 8.47 -32.42
N ALA A 923 -11.94 9.40 -32.86
CA ALA A 923 -10.71 9.06 -33.56
C ALA A 923 -9.69 8.39 -32.61
N ARG A 924 -9.11 7.27 -33.07
CA ARG A 924 -7.96 6.68 -32.38
C ARG A 924 -6.76 7.62 -32.52
N PRO A 925 -5.92 7.80 -31.48
CA PRO A 925 -4.70 8.57 -31.58
C PRO A 925 -3.84 8.14 -32.78
N GLY A 926 -3.45 9.08 -33.62
CA GLY A 926 -2.69 8.88 -34.85
C GLY A 926 -3.52 8.69 -36.12
N ALA A 927 -4.83 8.45 -36.00
CA ALA A 927 -5.67 8.13 -37.15
C ALA A 927 -5.87 9.34 -38.09
N LEU A 928 -6.13 10.53 -37.54
CA LEU A 928 -6.34 11.72 -38.36
C LEU A 928 -5.05 12.19 -39.01
N LEU A 929 -3.95 12.17 -38.25
CA LEU A 929 -2.63 12.49 -38.77
C LEU A 929 -2.27 11.58 -39.94
N HIS A 930 -2.45 10.26 -39.80
CA HIS A 930 -2.14 9.31 -40.85
C HIS A 930 -3.01 9.54 -42.11
N ALA A 931 -4.31 9.79 -41.94
CA ALA A 931 -5.20 10.10 -43.05
C ALA A 931 -4.78 11.38 -43.79
N PHE A 932 -4.41 12.44 -43.04
CA PHE A 932 -3.98 13.72 -43.59
C PHE A 932 -2.68 13.61 -44.39
N VAL A 933 -1.70 12.87 -43.87
CA VAL A 933 -0.40 12.62 -44.53
C VAL A 933 -0.55 11.80 -45.82
N GLN A 934 -1.51 10.87 -45.89
CA GLN A 934 -1.75 10.11 -47.12
C GLN A 934 -2.40 10.92 -48.24
N GLN A 935 -3.11 12.00 -47.90
CA GLN A 935 -3.89 12.78 -48.85
C GLN A 935 -3.19 14.07 -49.33
N SER A 936 -2.06 14.44 -48.73
CA SER A 936 -1.41 15.74 -48.93
C SER A 936 0.12 15.62 -49.02
N ASP A 937 0.76 16.49 -49.83
CA ASP A 937 2.20 16.68 -49.74
C ASP A 937 2.52 17.57 -48.52
N VAL A 938 2.81 16.90 -47.40
CA VAL A 938 3.03 17.53 -46.10
C VAL A 938 4.48 17.99 -45.87
N SER A 939 5.36 17.82 -46.85
CA SER A 939 6.80 18.08 -46.71
C SER A 939 7.15 19.55 -46.45
N GLU A 940 6.25 20.47 -46.81
CA GLU A 940 6.44 21.91 -46.61
C GLU A 940 5.93 22.43 -45.24
N ALA A 941 5.24 21.59 -44.44
CA ALA A 941 4.76 21.96 -43.11
C ALA A 941 5.92 22.08 -42.09
N ALA A 942 5.80 22.99 -41.12
CA ALA A 942 6.76 23.06 -40.01
C ALA A 942 6.51 21.94 -38.99
N ALA A 943 5.24 21.73 -38.63
CA ALA A 943 4.78 20.65 -37.76
C ALA A 943 3.30 20.37 -38.02
N ILE A 944 2.86 19.14 -37.74
CA ILE A 944 1.46 18.73 -37.78
C ILE A 944 1.16 18.03 -36.48
N LEU A 945 0.14 18.50 -35.76
CA LEU A 945 -0.29 17.91 -34.49
C LEU A 945 -1.75 17.54 -34.56
N GLU A 946 -2.07 16.37 -34.04
CA GLU A 946 -3.43 15.90 -33.80
C GLU A 946 -3.84 16.24 -32.38
N VAL A 947 -4.94 16.97 -32.24
CA VAL A 947 -5.45 17.51 -30.98
C VAL A 947 -6.77 16.81 -30.68
N LEU A 948 -6.81 16.08 -29.57
CA LEU A 948 -7.94 15.24 -29.16
C LEU A 948 -8.48 15.69 -27.79
N PRO A 949 -9.80 15.56 -27.54
CA PRO A 949 -10.37 15.86 -26.24
C PRO A 949 -10.07 14.75 -25.23
N VAL A 950 -9.91 15.12 -23.96
CA VAL A 950 -9.74 14.16 -22.85
C VAL A 950 -11.07 13.49 -22.49
N ASP A 951 -12.19 14.22 -22.61
CA ASP A 951 -13.56 13.73 -22.39
C ASP A 951 -14.46 14.10 -23.59
N LEU A 952 -15.44 13.25 -23.90
CA LEU A 952 -16.38 13.43 -25.01
C LEU A 952 -17.28 14.67 -24.86
N GLU A 953 -17.36 15.24 -23.66
CA GLU A 953 -18.07 16.49 -23.39
C GLU A 953 -17.27 17.75 -23.78
N VAL A 954 -15.95 17.64 -23.95
CA VAL A 954 -15.06 18.76 -24.30
C VAL A 954 -14.94 18.86 -25.82
N ARG A 955 -15.09 20.09 -26.35
CA ARG A 955 -14.87 20.38 -27.77
C ARG A 955 -13.59 21.19 -27.94
N PRO A 956 -12.49 20.60 -28.42
CA PRO A 956 -11.22 21.30 -28.58
C PRO A 956 -11.31 22.49 -29.55
N SER A 957 -12.20 22.46 -30.55
CA SER A 957 -12.43 23.61 -31.43
C SER A 957 -12.97 24.83 -30.69
N ALA A 958 -13.92 24.64 -29.77
CA ALA A 958 -14.50 25.73 -28.99
C ALA A 958 -13.44 26.41 -28.11
N LEU A 959 -12.57 25.62 -27.48
CA LEU A 959 -11.45 26.13 -26.67
C LEU A 959 -10.46 26.96 -27.51
N LEU A 960 -10.15 26.50 -28.72
CA LEU A 960 -9.24 27.20 -29.63
C LEU A 960 -9.89 28.48 -30.21
N ASP A 961 -11.20 28.47 -30.46
CA ASP A 961 -11.93 29.60 -31.04
C ASP A 961 -12.05 30.77 -30.06
N ASP A 962 -12.26 30.49 -28.77
CA ASP A 962 -12.29 31.52 -27.72
C ASP A 962 -10.93 32.22 -27.56
N LEU A 963 -9.83 31.48 -27.70
CA LEU A 963 -8.49 31.98 -27.43
C LEU A 963 -7.81 32.63 -28.65
N GLN A 964 -8.32 32.40 -29.86
CA GLN A 964 -7.78 32.90 -31.14
C GLN A 964 -6.23 32.92 -31.26
N PRO A 965 -5.49 31.84 -30.91
CA PRO A 965 -4.04 31.82 -31.09
C PRO A 965 -3.63 31.92 -32.57
N ARG A 966 -2.57 32.71 -32.84
CA ARG A 966 -2.03 32.94 -34.19
C ARG A 966 -0.65 32.32 -34.41
N GLU A 967 0.13 32.15 -33.35
CA GLU A 967 1.45 31.51 -33.40
C GLU A 967 1.51 30.34 -32.42
N GLY A 968 2.23 29.29 -32.80
CA GLY A 968 2.56 28.17 -31.94
C GLY A 968 4.07 28.09 -31.76
N ALA A 969 4.54 27.80 -30.55
CA ALA A 969 5.91 27.41 -30.29
C ALA A 969 5.94 25.96 -29.80
N LEU A 970 6.37 25.07 -30.67
CA LEU A 970 6.55 23.67 -30.36
C LEU A 970 7.94 23.46 -29.75
N HIS A 971 7.99 23.01 -28.52
CA HIS A 971 9.25 22.74 -27.81
C HIS A 971 9.15 21.44 -27.00
N THR A 972 10.29 20.91 -26.59
CA THR A 972 10.37 19.68 -25.81
C THR A 972 10.53 20.04 -24.34
N SER A 973 9.76 19.40 -23.45
CA SER A 973 9.69 19.76 -22.03
C SER A 973 10.96 19.51 -21.19
N GLN A 974 12.03 18.96 -21.75
CA GLN A 974 13.36 18.84 -21.13
C GLN A 974 14.39 18.41 -22.20
N ASN A 975 15.68 18.64 -21.96
CA ASN A 975 16.77 18.26 -22.87
C ASN A 975 16.66 16.77 -23.28
N LEU A 976 16.72 16.52 -24.60
CA LEU A 976 16.72 15.20 -25.26
C LEU A 976 17.75 14.23 -24.68
#